data_AF-A0A4Y6I6I5-F1
#
_entry.id   AF-A0A4Y6I6I5-F1
#
_cell.length_a   1.000
_cell.length_b   1.000
_cell.length_c   1.000
_cell.angle_alpha   90.00
_cell.angle_beta   90.00
_cell.angle_gamma   90.00
#
_symmetry.space_group_name_H-M   'P 1'
#
loop_
_entity.id
_entity.type
_entity.pdbx_description
1 polymer ?
#
loop_
_entity_poly.entity_id
_entity_poly.type
_entity_poly.pdbx_seq_one_letter_code
_entity_poly.pdbx_strand_id
1 'polypeptide(L)'
;MNELFAWRINDLSLLVAKLEAKPSKTEADEANLTLAKGIKSNYEALVTEGSEFFASNFFEQVKEFHRAEVQLWLAQIQNLLKFNEYQVKFGVNDLTVSEFPLSVKIKDQQALTKLKEVADSVAEEYRQFFQSSGQNFLKSIRYRELYKEFFDDLLKVTRYQYIPNESSLNGLLYVVEKARGALEKYKKDTAQELQTITNEINNLYDGSFGGSLYNKYSTKIRSKFRELDESDIEYKHYRDMNSWANKEFNTIKAMPQSNVLQAFDKLVALEKLQSQIDSMVEFTNYWKSLGLNPKSDESLQAVLRLTSAETKYSKQAQLAKDRQAEYKKAQTELANLTSQLKAVKLAGDDLNVSDELAKLVVANSKLKNDLSSMFAEGYSETFVSSLINLQTRLQSFIDELSALNSQDDKTQAKAKLAQFSEYLTSFESTVGNSGDGNSDFLFEKFKELTFSESRSGDKEKAIALMNKYKEFLQTLNHEPFTTEQDARTYLTEKKAKATEINSELDTAMEENGFLYGYDLHDYNDFRDTFRDQISNIANYVFRRSSSWETANLETLNGYVKSAKDQAQEYLDTFGSLNSSTNSLNAEITGYITDEQTTIETLERRDAKVKKESYIVPGQELFAFIRQINIAESKFLDQIAISDTDEDRFVYETTTKALKELKERNIYFRNLTTISSRTFESRSDLDVKRNENTLNSDDLRDSSVEITAQEDLQRRDLLAKVIAFKNQANATIQKLKSLDLPNAADNLAFLVDEEELAKLKTEKLQEKVTDLETNFATKLEEAKTLVTTAENAAVDPGALTAQLLEIEKRYYDANNAVFAALANENEATELKAKLAEVRKEYYDFLNSDKYIIANNTYVKFSASYYVNDDETKFTSFELAKIYADYKAIATILKSLNEKYIKVKVSE
;
A
#
# COMPACT_ATOMS: atom_id res chain seq x y z
N MET A 1 39.80 43.65 -25.03
CA MET A 1 39.96 42.42 -24.23
C MET A 1 38.87 41.38 -24.52
N ASN A 2 37.57 41.67 -24.65
CA ASN A 2 36.54 40.64 -24.98
C ASN A 2 36.45 40.21 -26.46
N GLU A 3 37.47 40.48 -27.26
CA GLU A 3 37.44 40.27 -28.72
C GLU A 3 37.26 38.80 -29.12
N LEU A 4 37.78 37.84 -28.33
CA LEU A 4 37.60 36.39 -28.58
C LEU A 4 36.13 35.97 -28.52
N PHE A 5 35.41 36.40 -27.48
CA PHE A 5 34.00 36.07 -27.32
C PHE A 5 33.13 36.85 -28.30
N ALA A 6 33.40 38.15 -28.48
CA ALA A 6 32.66 38.99 -29.43
C ALA A 6 32.71 38.44 -30.86
N TRP A 7 33.87 37.93 -31.25
CA TRP A 7 34.09 37.24 -32.52
C TRP A 7 33.14 36.04 -32.69
N ARG A 8 33.04 35.18 -31.67
CA ARG A 8 32.17 33.99 -31.76
C ARG A 8 30.68 34.32 -31.66
N ILE A 9 30.31 35.30 -30.84
CA ILE A 9 28.94 35.82 -30.74
C ILE A 9 28.46 36.35 -32.09
N ASN A 10 29.36 36.93 -32.90
CA ASN A 10 29.03 37.38 -34.25
C ASN A 10 28.68 36.21 -35.18
N ASP A 11 29.48 35.14 -35.21
CA ASP A 11 29.17 33.93 -35.99
C ASP A 11 27.82 33.32 -35.58
N LEU A 12 27.57 33.22 -34.28
CA LEU A 12 26.30 32.72 -33.73
C LEU A 12 25.11 33.63 -34.10
N SER A 13 25.32 34.94 -34.14
CA SER A 13 24.29 35.90 -34.55
C SER A 13 23.92 35.73 -36.02
N LEU A 14 24.91 35.45 -36.89
CA LEU A 14 24.66 35.14 -38.29
C LEU A 14 23.90 33.82 -38.46
N LEU A 15 24.25 32.79 -37.68
CA LEU A 15 23.52 31.51 -37.68
C LEU A 15 22.05 31.70 -37.27
N VAL A 16 21.82 32.38 -36.15
CA VAL A 16 20.47 32.69 -35.65
C VAL A 16 19.66 33.44 -36.71
N ALA A 17 20.23 34.48 -37.32
CA ALA A 17 19.56 35.25 -38.36
C ALA A 17 19.15 34.39 -39.57
N LYS A 18 20.02 33.46 -40.01
CA LYS A 18 19.70 32.55 -41.11
C LYS A 18 18.62 31.54 -40.76
N LEU A 19 18.63 31.00 -39.54
CA LEU A 19 17.57 30.11 -39.05
C LEU A 19 16.24 30.86 -38.89
N GLU A 20 16.28 32.13 -38.48
CA GLU A 20 15.09 32.97 -38.37
C GLU A 20 14.45 33.29 -39.72
N ALA A 21 15.28 33.50 -40.76
CA ALA A 21 14.86 33.85 -42.11
C ALA A 21 14.30 32.69 -42.95
N LYS A 22 14.28 31.45 -42.43
CA LYS A 22 13.68 30.30 -43.13
C LYS A 22 12.16 30.53 -43.32
N PRO A 23 11.63 30.45 -44.56
CA PRO A 23 10.25 30.83 -44.88
C PRO A 23 9.19 29.87 -44.31
N SER A 24 9.55 28.61 -44.05
CA SER A 24 8.73 27.63 -43.33
C SER A 24 9.62 26.89 -42.33
N LYS A 25 9.24 26.91 -41.04
CA LYS A 25 10.00 26.24 -39.96
C LYS A 25 9.32 24.95 -39.57
N THR A 26 10.07 23.86 -39.57
CA THR A 26 9.66 22.59 -38.93
C THR A 26 9.88 22.67 -37.42
N GLU A 27 9.30 21.74 -36.66
CA GLU A 27 9.56 21.62 -35.21
C GLU A 27 11.08 21.44 -34.92
N ALA A 28 11.79 20.73 -35.80
CA ALA A 28 13.24 20.62 -35.75
C ALA A 28 13.96 21.97 -35.99
N ASP A 29 13.46 22.80 -36.92
CA ASP A 29 14.02 24.14 -37.14
C ASP A 29 13.82 25.06 -35.93
N GLU A 30 12.69 24.94 -35.22
CA GLU A 30 12.42 25.70 -33.99
C GLU A 30 13.30 25.24 -32.81
N ALA A 31 13.48 23.93 -32.64
CA ALA A 31 14.39 23.37 -31.65
C ALA A 31 15.85 23.81 -31.90
N ASN A 32 16.27 23.79 -33.17
CA ASN A 32 17.58 24.25 -33.60
C ASN A 32 17.78 25.76 -33.38
N LEU A 33 16.77 26.58 -33.69
CA LEU A 33 16.81 28.01 -33.42
C LEU A 33 16.95 28.29 -31.91
N THR A 34 16.21 27.55 -31.10
CA THR A 34 16.27 27.64 -29.63
C THR A 34 17.66 27.26 -29.12
N LEU A 35 18.23 26.17 -29.61
CA LEU A 35 19.58 25.73 -29.27
C LEU A 35 20.63 26.77 -29.65
N ALA A 36 20.59 27.30 -30.88
CA ALA A 36 21.53 28.32 -31.35
C ALA A 36 21.45 29.61 -30.54
N LYS A 37 20.23 30.06 -30.18
CA LYS A 37 20.02 31.19 -29.28
C LYS A 37 20.56 30.92 -27.87
N GLY A 38 20.29 29.74 -27.30
CA GLY A 38 20.80 29.37 -25.98
C GLY A 38 22.33 29.37 -25.92
N ILE A 39 22.99 28.83 -26.95
CA ILE A 39 24.45 28.83 -27.03
C ILE A 39 25.00 30.25 -27.18
N LYS A 40 24.36 31.09 -28.00
CA LYS A 40 24.70 32.51 -28.11
C LYS A 40 24.58 33.21 -26.75
N SER A 41 23.47 33.02 -26.04
CA SER A 41 23.27 33.57 -24.70
C SER A 41 24.35 33.12 -23.72
N ASN A 42 24.82 31.88 -23.78
CA ASN A 42 25.91 31.42 -22.92
C ASN A 42 27.23 32.16 -23.19
N TYR A 43 27.57 32.40 -24.46
CA TYR A 43 28.75 33.22 -24.79
C TYR A 43 28.57 34.68 -24.35
N GLU A 44 27.39 35.26 -24.51
CA GLU A 44 27.07 36.61 -24.03
C GLU A 44 27.09 36.71 -22.49
N ALA A 45 26.65 35.67 -21.79
CA ALA A 45 26.71 35.57 -20.34
C ALA A 45 28.16 35.52 -19.84
N LEU A 46 29.03 34.71 -20.48
CA LEU A 46 30.46 34.71 -20.15
C LEU A 46 31.09 36.09 -20.30
N VAL A 47 30.71 36.85 -21.34
CA VAL A 47 31.18 38.24 -21.50
C VAL A 47 30.66 39.16 -20.41
N THR A 48 29.41 39.00 -19.99
CA THR A 48 28.73 39.90 -19.04
C THR A 48 29.13 39.61 -17.60
N GLU A 49 29.07 38.34 -17.18
CA GLU A 49 29.36 37.85 -15.83
C GLU A 49 30.86 37.81 -15.52
N GLY A 50 31.70 37.57 -16.53
CA GLY A 50 33.15 37.54 -16.38
C GLY A 50 33.85 38.87 -16.69
N SER A 51 33.12 39.94 -17.01
CA SER A 51 33.68 41.18 -17.57
C SER A 51 34.79 41.84 -16.74
N GLU A 52 34.67 41.89 -15.40
CA GLU A 52 35.71 42.46 -14.53
C GLU A 52 36.92 41.52 -14.35
N PHE A 53 36.68 40.21 -14.27
CA PHE A 53 37.71 39.19 -14.09
C PHE A 53 38.54 38.96 -15.36
N PHE A 54 37.88 38.91 -16.53
CA PHE A 54 38.53 38.73 -17.83
C PHE A 54 39.24 40.00 -18.31
N ALA A 55 38.79 41.19 -17.92
CA ALA A 55 39.46 42.46 -18.25
C ALA A 55 40.79 42.66 -17.51
N SER A 56 41.09 41.85 -16.49
CA SER A 56 42.34 41.92 -15.72
C SER A 56 43.28 40.74 -15.94
N ASN A 57 42.82 39.64 -16.53
CA ASN A 57 43.61 38.42 -16.74
C ASN A 57 43.31 37.73 -18.10
N PHE A 58 44.18 37.98 -19.08
CA PHE A 58 44.08 37.39 -20.43
C PHE A 58 44.20 35.86 -20.43
N PHE A 59 44.94 35.26 -19.49
CA PHE A 59 45.10 33.80 -19.43
C PHE A 59 43.79 33.10 -19.06
N GLU A 60 43.08 33.61 -18.04
CA GLU A 60 41.77 33.08 -17.66
C GLU A 60 40.72 33.32 -18.75
N GLN A 61 40.84 34.43 -19.48
CA GLN A 61 40.00 34.68 -20.64
C GLN A 61 40.18 33.62 -21.74
N VAL A 62 41.43 33.27 -22.07
CA VAL A 62 41.74 32.22 -23.05
C VAL A 62 41.26 30.84 -22.55
N LYS A 63 41.40 30.57 -21.26
CA LYS A 63 40.96 29.30 -20.64
C LYS A 63 39.45 29.13 -20.67
N GLU A 64 38.69 30.14 -20.28
CA GLU A 64 37.23 30.10 -20.32
C GLU A 64 36.69 30.13 -21.75
N PHE A 65 37.33 30.88 -22.66
CA PHE A 65 37.01 30.82 -24.08
C PHE A 65 37.25 29.42 -24.65
N HIS A 66 38.38 28.79 -24.34
CA HIS A 66 38.68 27.44 -24.77
C HIS A 66 37.66 26.43 -24.23
N ARG A 67 37.28 26.55 -22.95
CA ARG A 67 36.23 25.74 -22.35
C ARG A 67 34.90 25.90 -23.09
N ALA A 68 34.48 27.14 -23.38
CA ALA A 68 33.27 27.43 -24.14
C ALA A 68 33.33 26.86 -25.56
N GLU A 69 34.47 26.98 -26.25
CA GLU A 69 34.66 26.39 -27.57
C GLU A 69 34.48 24.88 -27.54
N VAL A 70 35.04 24.18 -26.55
CA VAL A 70 34.89 22.72 -26.46
C VAL A 70 33.47 22.31 -26.10
N GLN A 71 32.90 22.92 -25.06
CA GLN A 71 31.62 22.48 -24.46
C GLN A 71 30.39 22.95 -25.24
N LEU A 72 30.47 24.09 -25.92
CA LEU A 72 29.35 24.71 -26.61
C LEU A 72 29.56 24.65 -28.12
N TRP A 73 30.67 25.21 -28.63
CA TRP A 73 30.86 25.35 -30.07
C TRP A 73 31.12 24.00 -30.77
N LEU A 74 32.13 23.25 -30.34
CA LEU A 74 32.52 21.99 -30.96
C LEU A 74 31.47 20.90 -30.77
N ALA A 75 30.95 20.78 -29.55
CA ALA A 75 29.99 19.75 -29.22
C ALA A 75 28.63 19.99 -29.89
N GLN A 76 28.16 21.24 -29.95
CA GLN A 76 26.77 21.52 -30.30
C GLN A 76 26.57 22.26 -31.63
N ILE A 77 27.57 22.99 -32.12
CA ILE A 77 27.44 23.89 -33.28
C ILE A 77 28.24 23.41 -34.50
N GLN A 78 29.53 23.10 -34.34
CA GLN A 78 30.43 22.83 -35.47
C GLN A 78 30.33 21.39 -35.95
N ASN A 79 30.30 21.18 -37.27
CA ASN A 79 30.44 19.85 -37.84
C ASN A 79 31.91 19.42 -37.75
N LEU A 80 32.22 18.40 -36.94
CA LEU A 80 33.60 17.89 -36.81
C LEU A 80 34.15 17.32 -38.14
N LEU A 81 33.28 16.90 -39.06
CA LEU A 81 33.66 16.47 -40.41
C LEU A 81 34.02 17.65 -41.33
N LYS A 82 33.65 18.88 -40.96
CA LYS A 82 33.76 20.08 -41.82
C LYS A 82 33.90 21.36 -40.98
N PHE A 83 35.14 21.84 -40.85
CA PHE A 83 35.53 22.94 -39.96
C PHE A 83 34.79 24.27 -40.14
N ASN A 84 34.21 24.55 -41.31
CA ASN A 84 33.51 25.82 -41.56
C ASN A 84 32.00 25.66 -41.71
N GLU A 85 31.47 24.47 -41.42
CA GLU A 85 30.05 24.20 -41.55
C GLU A 85 29.44 23.91 -40.16
N TYR A 86 28.21 24.38 -40.00
CA TYR A 86 27.38 24.02 -38.87
C TYR A 86 27.01 22.53 -38.94
N GLN A 87 26.73 21.92 -37.80
CA GLN A 87 26.25 20.54 -37.75
C GLN A 87 25.06 20.38 -38.71
N VAL A 88 25.02 19.23 -39.39
CA VAL A 88 24.00 18.88 -40.40
C VAL A 88 22.58 19.16 -39.89
N LYS A 89 22.36 19.00 -38.58
CA LYS A 89 21.07 19.25 -37.91
C LYS A 89 20.53 20.67 -38.11
N PHE A 90 21.37 21.71 -38.23
CA PHE A 90 20.89 23.09 -38.42
C PHE A 90 20.46 23.39 -39.87
N GLY A 91 20.88 22.57 -40.84
CA GLY A 91 20.52 22.74 -42.25
C GLY A 91 20.96 24.08 -42.86
N VAL A 92 22.11 24.63 -42.42
CA VAL A 92 22.71 25.88 -42.93
C VAL A 92 24.08 25.57 -43.50
N ASN A 93 24.16 25.37 -44.82
CA ASN A 93 25.37 24.90 -45.51
C ASN A 93 26.19 26.04 -46.15
N ASP A 94 25.68 27.26 -46.14
CA ASP A 94 26.20 28.42 -46.88
C ASP A 94 26.66 29.56 -45.94
N LEU A 95 26.91 29.26 -44.66
CA LEU A 95 27.40 30.23 -43.69
C LEU A 95 28.87 29.96 -43.36
N THR A 96 29.74 30.88 -43.73
CA THR A 96 31.16 30.82 -43.41
C THR A 96 31.37 31.25 -41.96
N VAL A 97 31.88 30.33 -41.16
CA VAL A 97 32.34 30.63 -39.80
C VAL A 97 33.67 31.35 -39.88
N SER A 98 33.85 32.37 -39.04
CA SER A 98 35.13 33.05 -38.91
C SER A 98 36.23 32.08 -38.40
N GLU A 99 37.51 32.35 -38.68
CA GLU A 99 38.65 31.53 -38.19
C GLU A 99 39.15 31.97 -36.80
N PHE A 100 39.55 31.02 -35.95
CA PHE A 100 39.98 31.32 -34.58
C PHE A 100 41.21 32.26 -34.58
N PRO A 101 41.12 33.46 -33.99
CA PRO A 101 42.12 34.50 -34.18
C PRO A 101 43.48 34.20 -33.51
N LEU A 102 43.55 33.26 -32.56
CA LEU A 102 44.79 32.85 -31.90
C LEU A 102 45.33 31.49 -32.38
N SER A 103 44.80 30.96 -33.48
CA SER A 103 45.28 29.70 -34.03
C SER A 103 46.63 29.88 -34.73
N VAL A 104 47.61 29.05 -34.37
CA VAL A 104 48.83 28.88 -35.16
C VAL A 104 48.44 28.01 -36.37
N LYS A 105 48.56 28.58 -37.58
CA LYS A 105 48.27 27.87 -38.83
C LYS A 105 49.46 27.85 -39.78
N ILE A 106 49.51 26.82 -40.61
CA ILE A 106 50.44 26.74 -41.73
C ILE A 106 50.12 27.88 -42.70
N LYS A 107 51.13 28.68 -43.07
CA LYS A 107 50.97 29.83 -44.00
C LYS A 107 51.48 29.54 -45.42
N ASP A 108 52.17 28.42 -45.62
CA ASP A 108 52.67 28.02 -46.94
C ASP A 108 51.50 27.50 -47.80
N GLN A 109 51.15 28.27 -48.84
CA GLN A 109 50.02 27.98 -49.71
C GLN A 109 50.24 26.72 -50.57
N GLN A 110 51.47 26.43 -51.00
CA GLN A 110 51.76 25.22 -51.77
C GLN A 110 51.67 23.98 -50.88
N ALA A 111 52.16 24.07 -49.65
CA ALA A 111 52.01 23.02 -48.65
C ALA A 111 50.54 22.78 -48.31
N LEU A 112 49.75 23.85 -48.10
CA LEU A 112 48.32 23.77 -47.82
C LEU A 112 47.53 23.10 -48.96
N THR A 113 47.79 23.45 -50.21
CA THR A 113 47.09 22.83 -51.36
C THR A 113 47.34 21.31 -51.40
N LYS A 114 48.60 20.88 -51.24
CA LYS A 114 48.94 19.45 -51.22
C LYS A 114 48.37 18.73 -50.01
N LEU A 115 48.43 19.34 -48.83
CA LEU A 115 47.84 18.79 -47.61
C LEU A 115 46.33 18.68 -47.72
N LYS A 116 45.67 19.67 -48.32
CA LYS A 116 44.23 19.68 -48.54
C LYS A 116 43.79 18.50 -49.40
N GLU A 117 44.47 18.25 -50.53
CA GLU A 117 44.14 17.11 -51.40
C GLU A 117 44.21 15.77 -50.65
N VAL A 118 45.29 15.55 -49.89
CA VAL A 118 45.45 14.30 -49.13
C VAL A 118 44.46 14.24 -47.96
N ALA A 119 44.29 15.32 -47.21
CA ALA A 119 43.38 15.37 -46.07
C ALA A 119 41.91 15.21 -46.47
N ASP A 120 41.46 15.84 -47.56
CA ASP A 120 40.10 15.68 -48.08
C ASP A 120 39.86 14.22 -48.51
N SER A 121 40.84 13.58 -49.15
CA SER A 121 40.77 12.15 -49.49
C SER A 121 40.64 11.27 -48.26
N VAL A 122 41.49 11.47 -47.24
CA VAL A 122 41.44 10.68 -46.00
C VAL A 122 40.13 10.92 -45.24
N ALA A 123 39.67 12.17 -45.15
CA ALA A 123 38.41 12.51 -44.48
C ALA A 123 37.20 11.83 -45.15
N GLU A 124 37.20 11.72 -46.48
CA GLU A 124 36.16 11.02 -47.22
C GLU A 124 36.20 9.50 -46.97
N GLU A 125 37.38 8.89 -46.86
CA GLU A 125 37.51 7.47 -46.47
C GLU A 125 36.92 7.21 -45.06
N TYR A 126 37.19 8.09 -44.10
CA TYR A 126 36.58 8.04 -42.76
C TYR A 126 35.05 8.17 -42.81
N ARG A 127 34.54 9.12 -43.62
CA ARG A 127 33.11 9.36 -43.78
C ARG A 127 32.41 8.15 -44.39
N GLN A 128 32.96 7.58 -45.47
CA GLN A 128 32.42 6.40 -46.15
C GLN A 128 32.37 5.21 -45.21
N PHE A 129 33.44 4.98 -44.45
CA PHE A 129 33.47 3.94 -43.43
C PHE A 129 32.39 4.16 -42.36
N PHE A 130 32.29 5.38 -41.80
CA PHE A 130 31.30 5.67 -40.76
C PHE A 130 29.86 5.47 -41.26
N GLN A 131 29.55 5.92 -42.48
CA GLN A 131 28.21 5.79 -43.07
C GLN A 131 27.84 4.35 -43.44
N SER A 132 28.79 3.57 -43.95
CA SER A 132 28.54 2.21 -44.43
C SER A 132 28.42 1.18 -43.31
N SER A 133 29.31 1.22 -42.33
CA SER A 133 29.35 0.22 -41.24
C SER A 133 29.73 0.80 -39.88
N GLY A 134 30.54 1.87 -39.85
CA GLY A 134 31.10 2.43 -38.63
C GLY A 134 30.05 2.89 -37.62
N GLN A 135 28.97 3.53 -38.06
CA GLN A 135 27.91 4.03 -37.17
C GLN A 135 27.24 2.90 -36.38
N ASN A 136 27.12 1.70 -36.94
CA ASN A 136 26.42 0.58 -36.31
C ASN A 136 27.27 -0.19 -35.30
N PHE A 137 28.55 0.15 -35.14
CA PHE A 137 29.43 -0.45 -34.13
C PHE A 137 30.13 0.60 -33.27
N LEU A 138 30.72 1.66 -33.84
CA LEU A 138 31.46 2.68 -33.08
C LEU A 138 30.55 3.41 -32.09
N LYS A 139 29.26 3.59 -32.43
CA LYS A 139 28.29 4.22 -31.54
C LYS A 139 27.92 3.37 -30.32
N SER A 140 28.23 2.07 -30.32
CA SER A 140 28.00 1.23 -29.14
C SER A 140 28.96 1.61 -28.02
N ILE A 141 28.45 1.71 -26.80
CA ILE A 141 29.25 1.96 -25.59
C ILE A 141 30.43 0.99 -25.44
N ARG A 142 30.32 -0.26 -25.95
CA ARG A 142 31.39 -1.27 -25.97
C ARG A 142 32.66 -0.77 -26.68
N TYR A 143 32.52 0.14 -27.66
CA TYR A 143 33.61 0.67 -28.48
C TYR A 143 33.85 2.16 -28.25
N ARG A 144 33.42 2.72 -27.11
CA ARG A 144 33.55 4.16 -26.81
C ARG A 144 34.98 4.69 -26.89
N GLU A 145 35.98 3.91 -26.47
CA GLU A 145 37.39 4.29 -26.64
C GLU A 145 37.79 4.39 -28.12
N LEU A 146 37.39 3.42 -28.95
CA LEU A 146 37.64 3.45 -30.40
C LEU A 146 36.88 4.57 -31.10
N TYR A 147 35.65 4.87 -30.68
CA TYR A 147 34.87 6.01 -31.17
C TYR A 147 35.62 7.31 -30.93
N LYS A 148 36.17 7.50 -29.71
CA LYS A 148 36.96 8.68 -29.38
C LYS A 148 38.23 8.78 -30.24
N GLU A 149 38.99 7.69 -30.35
CA GLU A 149 40.19 7.65 -31.19
C GLU A 149 39.88 7.95 -32.67
N PHE A 150 38.80 7.38 -33.20
CA PHE A 150 38.32 7.64 -34.56
C PHE A 150 38.03 9.12 -34.79
N PHE A 151 37.31 9.77 -33.87
CA PHE A 151 36.99 11.20 -33.99
C PHE A 151 38.21 12.09 -33.76
N ASP A 152 39.13 11.72 -32.87
CA ASP A 152 40.38 12.47 -32.64
C ASP A 152 41.27 12.46 -33.90
N ASP A 153 41.38 11.31 -34.59
CA ASP A 153 42.14 11.21 -35.84
C ASP A 153 41.44 11.93 -37.00
N LEU A 154 40.13 11.77 -37.11
CA LEU A 154 39.31 12.53 -38.07
C LEU A 154 39.47 14.04 -37.86
N LEU A 155 39.52 14.51 -36.61
CA LEU A 155 39.75 15.91 -36.28
C LEU A 155 41.13 16.38 -36.73
N LYS A 156 42.19 15.57 -36.57
CA LYS A 156 43.53 15.91 -37.08
C LYS A 156 43.52 16.04 -38.60
N VAL A 157 42.80 15.16 -39.29
CA VAL A 157 42.66 15.18 -40.75
C VAL A 157 41.87 16.40 -41.19
N THR A 158 40.70 16.68 -40.60
CA THR A 158 39.86 17.82 -41.02
C THR A 158 40.43 19.17 -40.58
N ARG A 159 41.33 19.17 -39.58
CA ARG A 159 42.03 20.36 -39.07
C ARG A 159 43.52 20.39 -39.40
N TYR A 160 43.91 19.78 -40.52
CA TYR A 160 45.32 19.67 -40.94
C TYR A 160 46.09 21.01 -40.92
N GLN A 161 45.41 22.12 -41.22
CA GLN A 161 45.98 23.47 -41.21
C GLN A 161 46.43 23.98 -39.82
N TYR A 162 46.00 23.31 -38.75
CA TYR A 162 46.26 23.67 -37.36
C TYR A 162 47.10 22.63 -36.60
N ILE A 163 47.73 21.67 -37.30
CA ILE A 163 48.59 20.66 -36.66
C ILE A 163 49.76 21.38 -35.96
N PRO A 164 49.83 21.34 -34.62
CA PRO A 164 50.88 22.03 -33.89
C PRO A 164 52.21 21.28 -34.06
N ASN A 165 53.32 22.04 -34.04
CA ASN A 165 54.69 21.53 -33.90
C ASN A 165 55.30 20.75 -35.09
N GLU A 166 54.77 20.90 -36.30
CA GLU A 166 55.41 20.31 -37.50
C GLU A 166 55.69 21.38 -38.55
N SER A 167 56.97 21.54 -38.90
CA SER A 167 57.45 22.62 -39.77
C SER A 167 57.78 22.17 -41.20
N SER A 168 57.68 20.86 -41.48
CA SER A 168 57.99 20.29 -42.78
C SER A 168 56.73 19.77 -43.48
N LEU A 169 56.63 19.97 -44.80
CA LEU A 169 55.53 19.39 -45.59
C LEU A 169 55.47 17.87 -45.43
N ASN A 170 56.62 17.19 -45.38
CA ASN A 170 56.69 15.74 -45.22
C ASN A 170 56.17 15.28 -43.85
N GLY A 171 56.49 16.00 -42.77
CA GLY A 171 55.95 15.68 -41.46
C GLY A 171 54.45 15.95 -41.35
N LEU A 172 53.97 17.04 -41.97
CA LEU A 172 52.54 17.34 -42.03
C LEU A 172 51.76 16.27 -42.81
N LEU A 173 52.29 15.84 -43.96
CA LEU A 173 51.73 14.74 -44.75
C LEU A 173 51.77 13.43 -43.96
N TYR A 174 52.86 13.16 -43.22
CA TYR A 174 52.97 11.99 -42.37
C TYR A 174 51.89 11.94 -41.28
N VAL A 175 51.52 13.06 -40.66
CA VAL A 175 50.42 13.09 -39.68
C VAL A 175 49.08 12.70 -40.30
N VAL A 176 48.77 13.22 -41.49
CA VAL A 176 47.54 12.90 -42.22
C VAL A 176 47.53 11.44 -42.71
N GLU A 177 48.63 10.96 -43.28
CA GLU A 177 48.76 9.57 -43.74
C GLU A 177 48.77 8.57 -42.57
N LYS A 178 49.30 8.96 -41.39
CA LYS A 178 49.20 8.16 -40.19
C LYS A 178 47.74 7.96 -39.76
N ALA A 179 46.89 8.99 -39.91
CA ALA A 179 45.45 8.85 -39.67
C ALA A 179 44.79 7.94 -40.72
N ARG A 180 45.21 7.97 -41.99
CA ARG A 180 44.76 6.97 -42.98
C ARG A 180 45.13 5.54 -42.54
N GLY A 181 46.37 5.32 -42.12
CA GLY A 181 46.80 4.02 -41.58
C GLY A 181 46.01 3.59 -40.33
N ALA A 182 45.62 4.54 -39.47
CA ALA A 182 44.78 4.28 -38.31
C ALA A 182 43.35 3.87 -38.68
N LEU A 183 42.82 4.28 -39.84
CA LEU A 183 41.48 3.88 -40.29
C LEU A 183 41.34 2.36 -40.41
N GLU A 184 42.40 1.66 -40.80
CA GLU A 184 42.42 0.20 -40.87
C GLU A 184 42.30 -0.45 -39.48
N LYS A 185 42.80 0.22 -38.42
CA LYS A 185 42.56 -0.23 -37.03
C LYS A 185 41.08 -0.12 -36.65
N TYR A 186 40.39 0.90 -37.15
CA TYR A 186 38.98 1.13 -36.85
C TYR A 186 38.06 0.21 -37.66
N LYS A 187 38.45 -0.18 -38.88
CA LYS A 187 37.78 -1.19 -39.72
C LYS A 187 37.94 -2.61 -39.14
N LYS A 188 37.56 -2.79 -37.88
CA LYS A 188 37.37 -4.11 -37.29
C LYS A 188 36.41 -4.91 -38.16
N ASP A 189 36.60 -6.22 -38.15
CA ASP A 189 35.64 -7.13 -38.77
C ASP A 189 34.33 -7.07 -37.97
N THR A 190 33.42 -6.22 -38.43
CA THR A 190 32.12 -6.01 -37.79
C THR A 190 31.28 -7.28 -37.77
N ALA A 191 31.49 -8.19 -38.72
CA ALA A 191 30.81 -9.49 -38.73
C ALA A 191 31.37 -10.40 -37.63
N GLN A 192 32.68 -10.41 -37.43
CA GLN A 192 33.31 -11.14 -36.33
C GLN A 192 32.91 -10.59 -34.96
N GLU A 193 32.86 -9.28 -34.79
CA GLU A 193 32.42 -8.64 -33.53
C GLU A 193 30.93 -8.92 -33.25
N LEU A 194 30.08 -8.84 -34.28
CA LEU A 194 28.66 -9.23 -34.18
C LEU A 194 28.52 -10.71 -33.78
N GLN A 195 29.29 -11.59 -34.39
CA GLN A 195 29.28 -13.02 -34.05
C GLN A 195 29.73 -13.26 -32.61
N THR A 196 30.73 -12.51 -32.14
CA THR A 196 31.21 -12.61 -30.76
C THR A 196 30.11 -12.25 -29.76
N ILE A 197 29.43 -11.11 -29.96
CA ILE A 197 28.30 -10.71 -29.11
C ILE A 197 27.14 -11.69 -29.23
N THR A 198 26.86 -12.19 -30.44
CA THR A 198 25.80 -13.19 -30.65
C THR A 198 26.09 -14.49 -29.88
N ASN A 199 27.35 -14.91 -29.79
CA ASN A 199 27.74 -16.05 -28.96
C ASN A 199 27.54 -15.77 -27.46
N GLU A 200 27.90 -14.56 -27.00
CA GLU A 200 27.63 -14.11 -25.61
C GLU A 200 26.12 -14.13 -25.30
N ILE A 201 25.29 -13.62 -26.23
CA ILE A 201 23.83 -13.70 -26.15
C ILE A 201 23.37 -15.15 -26.07
N ASN A 202 23.82 -16.02 -26.98
CA ASN A 202 23.38 -17.41 -27.05
C ASN A 202 23.75 -18.21 -25.79
N ASN A 203 24.87 -17.89 -25.15
CA ASN A 203 25.25 -18.48 -23.87
C ASN A 203 24.24 -18.17 -22.75
N LEU A 204 23.63 -16.98 -22.76
CA LEU A 204 22.57 -16.61 -21.83
C LEU A 204 21.21 -17.12 -22.32
N TYR A 205 20.93 -16.95 -23.61
CA TYR A 205 19.66 -17.23 -24.27
C TYR A 205 19.87 -17.46 -25.79
N ASP A 206 19.86 -18.71 -26.23
CA ASP A 206 20.08 -19.13 -27.63
C ASP A 206 18.86 -18.96 -28.55
N GLY A 207 17.81 -18.26 -28.11
CA GLY A 207 16.54 -18.13 -28.83
C GLY A 207 15.65 -19.37 -28.74
N SER A 208 16.20 -20.49 -28.26
CA SER A 208 15.48 -21.66 -27.80
C SER A 208 15.63 -21.77 -26.27
N PHE A 209 14.93 -22.70 -25.66
CA PHE A 209 14.87 -22.82 -24.20
C PHE A 209 16.15 -23.44 -23.57
N GLY A 210 17.33 -23.22 -24.18
CA GLY A 210 18.60 -23.90 -23.86
C GLY A 210 19.70 -23.06 -23.22
N GLY A 211 19.62 -21.72 -23.28
CA GLY A 211 20.64 -20.83 -22.71
C GLY A 211 20.71 -20.85 -21.17
N SER A 212 21.86 -20.47 -20.58
CA SER A 212 22.11 -20.57 -19.13
C SER A 212 21.13 -19.75 -18.27
N LEU A 213 20.78 -18.54 -18.70
CA LEU A 213 19.81 -17.68 -18.02
C LEU A 213 18.40 -18.28 -18.11
N TYR A 214 18.01 -18.74 -19.30
CA TYR A 214 16.70 -19.39 -19.45
C TYR A 214 16.60 -20.68 -18.63
N ASN A 215 17.65 -21.50 -18.60
CA ASN A 215 17.70 -22.70 -17.76
C ASN A 215 17.55 -22.35 -16.28
N LYS A 216 18.20 -21.27 -15.82
CA LYS A 216 18.04 -20.78 -14.44
C LYS A 216 16.59 -20.39 -14.16
N TYR A 217 15.97 -19.57 -15.02
CA TYR A 217 14.55 -19.24 -14.92
C TYR A 217 13.65 -20.49 -14.90
N SER A 218 13.87 -21.39 -15.86
CA SER A 218 13.07 -22.61 -16.02
C SER A 218 13.15 -23.51 -14.79
N THR A 219 14.35 -23.71 -14.24
CA THR A 219 14.58 -24.65 -13.13
C THR A 219 14.32 -24.02 -11.76
N LYS A 220 14.71 -22.76 -11.54
CA LYS A 220 14.62 -22.09 -10.24
C LYS A 220 13.30 -21.39 -10.00
N ILE A 221 12.59 -20.97 -11.06
CA ILE A 221 11.33 -20.23 -10.94
C ILE A 221 10.18 -21.04 -11.51
N ARG A 222 10.21 -21.37 -12.82
CA ARG A 222 9.07 -21.99 -13.52
C ARG A 222 8.77 -23.41 -13.03
N SER A 223 9.79 -24.24 -12.81
CA SER A 223 9.62 -25.60 -12.27
C SER A 223 9.04 -25.54 -10.87
N LYS A 224 9.57 -24.65 -10.02
CA LYS A 224 9.07 -24.43 -8.66
C LYS A 224 7.61 -24.03 -8.66
N PHE A 225 7.23 -23.02 -9.45
CA PHE A 225 5.83 -22.63 -9.64
C PHE A 225 4.92 -23.82 -10.02
N ARG A 226 5.37 -24.71 -10.91
CA ARG A 226 4.58 -25.87 -11.37
C ARG A 226 4.51 -27.03 -10.38
N GLU A 227 5.51 -27.14 -9.49
CA GLU A 227 5.58 -28.18 -8.46
C GLU A 227 4.72 -27.83 -7.24
N LEU A 228 4.48 -26.54 -7.00
CA LEU A 228 3.73 -26.05 -5.84
C LEU A 228 2.22 -26.14 -6.09
N ASP A 229 1.49 -26.56 -5.05
CA ASP A 229 0.03 -26.54 -5.03
C ASP A 229 -0.47 -25.10 -4.76
N GLU A 230 -1.68 -24.74 -5.21
CA GLU A 230 -2.26 -23.42 -4.94
C GLU A 230 -2.41 -23.11 -3.45
N SER A 231 -2.56 -24.15 -2.62
CA SER A 231 -2.56 -24.03 -1.15
C SER A 231 -1.17 -23.80 -0.55
N ASP A 232 -0.10 -24.10 -1.29
CA ASP A 232 1.27 -23.85 -0.86
C ASP A 232 1.51 -22.35 -0.70
N ILE A 233 2.20 -22.01 0.37
CA ILE A 233 2.52 -20.65 0.69
C ILE A 233 3.43 -19.98 -0.35
N GLU A 234 4.37 -20.73 -0.92
CA GLU A 234 5.33 -20.19 -1.88
C GLU A 234 4.71 -20.01 -3.27
N TYR A 235 3.52 -20.59 -3.52
CA TYR A 235 2.88 -20.61 -4.83
C TYR A 235 2.68 -19.22 -5.42
N LYS A 236 2.07 -18.28 -4.67
CA LYS A 236 1.79 -16.91 -5.14
C LYS A 236 3.09 -16.19 -5.55
N HIS A 237 4.14 -16.30 -4.73
CA HIS A 237 5.43 -15.67 -5.03
C HIS A 237 6.08 -16.24 -6.29
N TYR A 238 6.14 -17.57 -6.42
CA TYR A 238 6.71 -18.19 -7.62
C TYR A 238 5.85 -17.95 -8.87
N ARG A 239 4.53 -17.86 -8.73
CA ARG A 239 3.60 -17.47 -9.80
C ARG A 239 3.90 -16.06 -10.29
N ASP A 240 3.99 -15.10 -9.38
CA ASP A 240 4.23 -13.68 -9.71
C ASP A 240 5.64 -13.49 -10.29
N MET A 241 6.66 -14.16 -9.73
CA MET A 241 8.02 -14.22 -10.30
C MET A 241 8.03 -14.81 -11.71
N ASN A 242 7.31 -15.92 -11.93
CA ASN A 242 7.23 -16.58 -13.24
C ASN A 242 6.56 -15.67 -14.27
N SER A 243 5.45 -15.03 -13.91
CA SER A 243 4.72 -14.09 -14.77
C SER A 243 5.61 -12.90 -15.18
N TRP A 244 6.26 -12.27 -14.20
CA TRP A 244 7.18 -11.15 -14.43
C TRP A 244 8.37 -11.56 -15.31
N ALA A 245 9.11 -12.62 -14.95
CA ALA A 245 10.29 -13.04 -15.69
C ALA A 245 9.93 -13.42 -17.14
N ASN A 246 8.81 -14.13 -17.35
CA ASN A 246 8.33 -14.48 -18.68
C ASN A 246 8.03 -13.24 -19.54
N LYS A 247 7.43 -12.20 -18.95
CA LYS A 247 7.19 -10.92 -19.63
C LYS A 247 8.51 -10.27 -20.06
N GLU A 248 9.50 -10.20 -19.17
CA GLU A 248 10.82 -9.63 -19.49
C GLU A 248 11.52 -10.41 -20.61
N PHE A 249 11.53 -11.75 -20.56
CA PHE A 249 12.08 -12.57 -21.63
C PHE A 249 11.42 -12.31 -22.98
N ASN A 250 10.09 -12.16 -23.03
CA ASN A 250 9.38 -11.90 -24.27
C ASN A 250 9.70 -10.51 -24.84
N THR A 251 9.85 -9.50 -23.99
CA THR A 251 10.32 -8.16 -24.37
C THR A 251 11.71 -8.24 -24.98
N ILE A 252 12.67 -8.90 -24.30
CA ILE A 252 14.06 -9.01 -24.76
C ILE A 252 14.15 -9.87 -26.03
N LYS A 253 13.34 -10.92 -26.15
CA LYS A 253 13.28 -11.76 -27.36
C LYS A 253 12.95 -10.94 -28.60
N ALA A 254 12.05 -9.96 -28.48
CA ALA A 254 11.64 -9.08 -29.57
C ALA A 254 12.69 -8.02 -29.94
N MET A 255 13.75 -7.84 -29.13
CA MET A 255 14.81 -6.88 -29.45
C MET A 255 15.59 -7.30 -30.70
N PRO A 256 15.89 -6.34 -31.61
CA PRO A 256 16.67 -6.59 -32.80
C PRO A 256 18.12 -6.93 -32.47
N GLN A 257 18.80 -7.61 -33.39
CA GLN A 257 20.21 -8.01 -33.25
C GLN A 257 20.95 -7.98 -34.60
N SER A 258 20.51 -7.12 -35.52
CA SER A 258 20.99 -7.12 -36.91
C SER A 258 22.40 -6.53 -37.08
N ASN A 259 22.90 -5.82 -36.05
CA ASN A 259 24.20 -5.19 -36.03
C ASN A 259 24.77 -5.16 -34.61
N VAL A 260 26.03 -4.73 -34.50
CA VAL A 260 26.82 -4.76 -33.26
C VAL A 260 26.16 -3.95 -32.14
N LEU A 261 25.66 -2.74 -32.43
CA LEU A 261 24.94 -1.91 -31.45
C LEU A 261 23.71 -2.63 -30.90
N GLN A 262 22.83 -3.11 -31.79
CA GLN A 262 21.58 -3.78 -31.40
C GLN A 262 21.83 -5.09 -30.65
N ALA A 263 22.83 -5.88 -31.08
CA ALA A 263 23.20 -7.10 -30.39
C ALA A 263 23.74 -6.78 -28.98
N PHE A 264 24.55 -5.73 -28.84
CA PHE A 264 25.07 -5.31 -27.54
C PHE A 264 23.96 -4.81 -26.60
N ASP A 265 23.00 -4.02 -27.10
CA ASP A 265 21.83 -3.59 -26.34
C ASP A 265 21.05 -4.78 -25.78
N LYS A 266 20.82 -5.80 -26.62
CA LYS A 266 20.16 -7.05 -26.22
C LYS A 266 20.95 -7.82 -25.17
N LEU A 267 22.28 -7.86 -25.29
CA LEU A 267 23.14 -8.48 -24.29
C LEU A 267 23.02 -7.76 -22.93
N VAL A 268 23.07 -6.43 -22.91
CA VAL A 268 22.90 -5.63 -21.68
C VAL A 268 21.55 -5.91 -21.02
N ALA A 269 20.47 -6.03 -21.81
CA ALA A 269 19.15 -6.38 -21.30
C ALA A 269 19.10 -7.78 -20.67
N LEU A 270 19.76 -8.77 -21.28
CA LEU A 270 19.87 -10.14 -20.74
C LEU A 270 20.69 -10.19 -19.46
N GLU A 271 21.83 -9.50 -19.40
CA GLU A 271 22.66 -9.41 -18.19
C GLU A 271 21.89 -8.75 -17.04
N LYS A 272 21.11 -7.70 -17.34
CA LYS A 272 20.22 -7.06 -16.36
C LYS A 272 19.17 -8.05 -15.84
N LEU A 273 18.48 -8.76 -16.72
CA LEU A 273 17.47 -9.75 -16.34
C LEU A 273 18.07 -10.89 -15.51
N GLN A 274 19.29 -11.32 -15.83
CA GLN A 274 20.03 -12.29 -15.03
C GLN A 274 20.25 -11.80 -13.60
N SER A 275 20.74 -10.57 -13.44
CA SER A 275 20.96 -9.97 -12.12
C SER A 275 19.65 -9.80 -11.32
N GLN A 276 18.55 -9.44 -12.00
CA GLN A 276 17.24 -9.35 -11.37
C GLN A 276 16.73 -10.73 -10.90
N ILE A 277 16.80 -11.75 -11.77
CA ILE A 277 16.39 -13.12 -11.43
C ILE A 277 17.22 -13.67 -10.27
N ASP A 278 18.54 -13.43 -10.28
CA ASP A 278 19.44 -13.89 -9.23
C ASP A 278 19.06 -13.26 -7.88
N SER A 279 18.80 -11.95 -7.87
CA SER A 279 18.36 -11.24 -6.67
C SER A 279 17.00 -11.73 -6.17
N MET A 280 16.02 -11.94 -7.07
CA MET A 280 14.70 -12.43 -6.68
C MET A 280 14.76 -13.85 -6.10
N VAL A 281 15.55 -14.75 -6.72
CA VAL A 281 15.76 -16.11 -6.22
C VAL A 281 16.49 -16.11 -4.87
N GLU A 282 17.46 -15.20 -4.69
CA GLU A 282 18.19 -15.00 -3.43
C GLU A 282 17.24 -14.67 -2.28
N PHE A 283 16.32 -13.69 -2.43
CA PHE A 283 15.40 -13.33 -1.33
C PHE A 283 14.34 -14.37 -1.06
N THR A 284 13.75 -14.97 -2.10
CA THR A 284 12.77 -16.06 -1.90
C THR A 284 13.40 -17.25 -1.18
N ASN A 285 14.71 -17.47 -1.33
CA ASN A 285 15.45 -18.51 -0.62
C ASN A 285 16.32 -17.96 0.51
N TYR A 286 16.09 -16.75 1.01
CA TYR A 286 17.03 -16.08 1.93
C TYR A 286 17.30 -16.90 3.19
N TRP A 287 16.24 -17.27 3.92
CA TRP A 287 16.36 -18.06 5.15
C TRP A 287 17.01 -19.41 4.90
N LYS A 288 16.58 -20.09 3.83
CA LYS A 288 17.12 -21.39 3.41
C LYS A 288 18.61 -21.30 3.07
N SER A 289 19.04 -20.24 2.40
CA SER A 289 20.43 -20.02 1.99
C SER A 289 21.33 -19.78 3.21
N LEU A 290 20.80 -19.15 4.26
CA LEU A 290 21.50 -18.99 5.54
C LEU A 290 21.52 -20.28 6.39
N GLY A 291 20.72 -21.29 6.02
CA GLY A 291 20.49 -22.50 6.82
C GLY A 291 19.66 -22.22 8.07
N LEU A 292 18.80 -21.19 8.02
CA LEU A 292 17.92 -20.78 9.11
C LEU A 292 16.48 -21.16 8.79
N ASN A 293 15.73 -21.57 9.80
CA ASN A 293 14.29 -21.78 9.68
C ASN A 293 13.56 -20.90 10.71
N PRO A 294 13.01 -19.74 10.29
CA PRO A 294 12.30 -18.85 11.20
C PRO A 294 11.05 -19.47 11.83
N LYS A 295 10.54 -20.60 11.32
CA LYS A 295 9.42 -21.33 11.93
C LYS A 295 9.82 -22.26 13.08
N SER A 296 11.10 -22.63 13.21
CA SER A 296 11.54 -23.58 14.23
C SER A 296 12.71 -23.09 15.09
N ASP A 297 13.37 -22.01 14.69
CA ASP A 297 14.46 -21.40 15.47
C ASP A 297 13.88 -20.43 16.51
N GLU A 298 13.88 -20.83 17.78
CA GLU A 298 13.37 -20.04 18.90
C GLU A 298 14.05 -18.68 19.04
N SER A 299 15.36 -18.62 18.78
CA SER A 299 16.12 -17.37 18.88
C SER A 299 15.70 -16.39 17.78
N LEU A 300 15.48 -16.90 16.57
CA LEU A 300 15.02 -16.11 15.44
C LEU A 300 13.56 -15.69 15.63
N GLN A 301 12.70 -16.57 16.15
CA GLN A 301 11.32 -16.24 16.47
C GLN A 301 11.20 -15.10 17.50
N ALA A 302 12.00 -15.15 18.57
CA ALA A 302 12.01 -14.13 19.61
C ALA A 302 12.43 -12.76 19.06
N VAL A 303 13.48 -12.74 18.22
CA VAL A 303 14.04 -11.52 17.64
C VAL A 303 13.11 -10.92 16.58
N LEU A 304 12.54 -11.75 15.71
CA LEU A 304 11.61 -11.31 14.67
C LEU A 304 10.20 -10.98 15.21
N ARG A 305 9.90 -11.36 16.47
CA ARG A 305 8.56 -11.29 17.09
C ARG A 305 7.45 -11.93 16.24
N LEU A 306 7.77 -12.97 15.46
CA LEU A 306 6.80 -13.62 14.54
C LEU A 306 5.81 -14.55 15.25
N THR A 307 6.13 -15.00 16.47
CA THR A 307 5.30 -15.92 17.25
C THR A 307 4.87 -15.39 18.62
N SER A 308 5.53 -14.36 19.17
CA SER A 308 5.37 -13.93 20.57
C SER A 308 4.61 -12.63 20.78
N ALA A 309 4.27 -11.89 19.72
CA ALA A 309 3.34 -10.78 19.81
C ALA A 309 2.01 -11.27 19.25
N GLU A 310 0.94 -11.16 20.04
CA GLU A 310 -0.39 -11.08 19.45
C GLU A 310 -0.32 -10.04 18.32
N THR A 311 -0.43 -10.50 17.06
CA THR A 311 -0.51 -9.58 15.92
C THR A 311 -1.63 -8.59 16.19
N LYS A 312 -1.55 -7.38 15.60
CA LYS A 312 -2.66 -6.42 15.62
C LYS A 312 -4.00 -7.10 15.34
N TYR A 313 -4.02 -8.05 14.39
CA TYR A 313 -5.21 -8.81 14.04
C TYR A 313 -5.66 -9.78 15.13
N SER A 314 -4.75 -10.51 15.79
CA SER A 314 -5.13 -11.37 16.92
C SER A 314 -5.62 -10.59 18.14
N LYS A 315 -5.03 -9.41 18.44
CA LYS A 315 -5.55 -8.50 19.48
C LYS A 315 -6.95 -8.01 19.14
N GLN A 316 -7.15 -7.56 17.90
CA GLN A 316 -8.46 -7.11 17.42
C GLN A 316 -9.48 -8.25 17.40
N ALA A 317 -9.06 -9.47 17.04
CA ALA A 317 -9.92 -10.65 17.05
C ALA A 317 -10.32 -11.02 18.48
N GLN A 318 -9.41 -10.93 19.44
CA GLN A 318 -9.73 -11.15 20.84
C GLN A 318 -10.70 -10.10 21.37
N LEU A 319 -10.48 -8.81 21.07
CA LEU A 319 -11.43 -7.74 21.42
C LEU A 319 -12.82 -7.97 20.78
N ALA A 320 -12.88 -8.48 19.55
CA ALA A 320 -14.13 -8.83 18.89
C ALA A 320 -14.82 -10.04 19.55
N LYS A 321 -14.06 -11.06 19.97
CA LYS A 321 -14.56 -12.20 20.77
C LYS A 321 -15.14 -11.75 22.10
N ASP A 322 -14.46 -10.84 22.77
CA ASP A 322 -14.92 -10.29 24.05
C ASP A 322 -16.25 -9.54 23.88
N ARG A 323 -16.36 -8.65 22.87
CA ARG A 323 -17.63 -7.98 22.52
C ARG A 323 -18.74 -8.95 22.12
N GLN A 324 -18.41 -9.98 21.33
CA GLN A 324 -19.40 -11.00 20.97
C GLN A 324 -19.93 -11.75 22.20
N ALA A 325 -19.06 -12.06 23.17
CA ALA A 325 -19.46 -12.70 24.42
C ALA A 325 -20.35 -11.77 25.26
N GLU A 326 -20.05 -10.47 25.31
CA GLU A 326 -20.88 -9.46 25.95
C GLU A 326 -22.29 -9.38 25.35
N TYR A 327 -22.42 -9.42 24.01
CA TYR A 327 -23.71 -9.44 23.33
C TYR A 327 -24.49 -10.74 23.58
N LYS A 328 -23.82 -11.90 23.58
CA LYS A 328 -24.46 -13.20 23.92
C LYS A 328 -24.97 -13.24 25.38
N LYS A 329 -24.21 -12.64 26.31
CA LYS A 329 -24.63 -12.48 27.71
C LYS A 329 -25.88 -11.59 27.80
N ALA A 330 -25.88 -10.45 27.12
CA ALA A 330 -27.04 -9.55 27.07
C ALA A 330 -28.30 -10.21 26.46
N GLN A 331 -28.14 -10.99 25.39
CA GLN A 331 -29.24 -11.77 24.80
C GLN A 331 -29.84 -12.78 25.81
N THR A 332 -28.97 -13.44 26.60
CA THR A 332 -29.39 -14.40 27.63
C THR A 332 -30.12 -13.72 28.78
N GLU A 333 -29.63 -12.56 29.23
CA GLU A 333 -30.25 -11.77 30.30
C GLU A 333 -31.64 -11.23 29.88
N LEU A 334 -31.75 -10.76 28.64
CA LEU A 334 -33.01 -10.30 28.05
C LEU A 334 -34.05 -11.43 27.92
N ALA A 335 -33.61 -12.62 27.51
CA ALA A 335 -34.47 -13.81 27.47
C ALA A 335 -34.95 -14.21 28.88
N ASN A 336 -34.06 -14.21 29.86
CA ASN A 336 -34.39 -14.50 31.26
C ASN A 336 -35.41 -13.51 31.83
N LEU A 337 -35.26 -12.21 31.57
CA LEU A 337 -36.20 -11.18 31.97
C LEU A 337 -37.59 -11.42 31.37
N THR A 338 -37.64 -11.72 30.07
CA THR A 338 -38.89 -12.02 29.36
C THR A 338 -39.60 -13.22 29.97
N SER A 339 -38.86 -14.29 30.28
CA SER A 339 -39.41 -15.47 30.97
C SER A 339 -39.92 -15.16 32.38
N GLN A 340 -39.22 -14.30 33.14
CA GLN A 340 -39.63 -13.90 34.49
C GLN A 340 -40.92 -13.06 34.47
N LEU A 341 -41.06 -12.15 33.50
CA LEU A 341 -42.27 -11.34 33.34
C LEU A 341 -43.46 -12.18 32.84
N LYS A 342 -43.24 -13.17 31.96
CA LYS A 342 -44.26 -14.16 31.53
C LYS A 342 -44.76 -15.05 32.67
N ALA A 343 -43.94 -15.29 33.70
CA ALA A 343 -44.31 -16.12 34.84
C ALA A 343 -45.29 -15.44 35.82
N VAL A 344 -45.52 -14.12 35.67
CA VAL A 344 -46.55 -13.37 36.42
C VAL A 344 -47.93 -13.75 35.84
N LYS A 345 -48.65 -14.62 36.55
CA LYS A 345 -49.89 -15.26 36.05
C LYS A 345 -51.11 -14.39 36.40
N LEU A 346 -51.80 -13.86 35.38
CA LEU A 346 -52.92 -12.91 35.55
C LEU A 346 -54.24 -13.55 35.12
N ALA A 347 -54.74 -14.51 35.89
CA ALA A 347 -56.13 -14.96 35.75
C ALA A 347 -56.61 -15.72 37.00
N GLY A 348 -57.74 -15.28 37.56
CA GLY A 348 -58.50 -15.98 38.60
C GLY A 348 -59.18 -15.03 39.59
N ASP A 349 -60.37 -15.41 40.08
CA ASP A 349 -61.15 -14.62 41.04
C ASP A 349 -60.43 -14.44 42.40
N ASP A 350 -59.48 -15.33 42.73
CA ASP A 350 -58.71 -15.40 43.98
C ASP A 350 -57.28 -14.77 43.91
N LEU A 351 -57.08 -13.72 43.11
CA LEU A 351 -55.78 -13.02 43.03
C LEU A 351 -55.43 -12.24 44.31
N ASN A 352 -54.27 -12.55 44.91
CA ASN A 352 -53.62 -11.72 45.95
C ASN A 352 -52.72 -10.66 45.28
N VAL A 353 -53.21 -9.43 45.21
CA VAL A 353 -52.53 -8.27 44.61
C VAL A 353 -51.14 -8.04 45.23
N SER A 354 -50.98 -8.29 46.54
CA SER A 354 -49.71 -8.04 47.24
C SER A 354 -48.61 -9.03 46.83
N ASP A 355 -48.95 -10.29 46.56
CA ASP A 355 -47.97 -11.31 46.15
C ASP A 355 -47.49 -11.07 44.72
N GLU A 356 -48.39 -10.68 43.81
CA GLU A 356 -48.02 -10.36 42.43
C GLU A 356 -47.24 -9.03 42.33
N LEU A 357 -47.58 -8.03 43.14
CA LEU A 357 -46.81 -6.80 43.26
C LEU A 357 -45.39 -7.08 43.76
N ALA A 358 -45.22 -7.96 44.75
CA ALA A 358 -43.89 -8.34 45.25
C ALA A 358 -43.03 -9.00 44.16
N LYS A 359 -43.62 -9.87 43.33
CA LYS A 359 -42.91 -10.48 42.18
C LYS A 359 -42.47 -9.45 41.15
N LEU A 360 -43.33 -8.48 40.84
CA LEU A 360 -43.00 -7.38 39.91
C LEU A 360 -41.90 -6.47 40.45
N VAL A 361 -41.93 -6.13 41.74
CA VAL A 361 -40.88 -5.35 42.42
C VAL A 361 -39.53 -6.06 42.36
N VAL A 362 -39.50 -7.38 42.59
CA VAL A 362 -38.27 -8.19 42.50
C VAL A 362 -37.74 -8.21 41.06
N ALA A 363 -38.61 -8.45 40.06
CA ALA A 363 -38.22 -8.46 38.65
C ALA A 363 -37.66 -7.10 38.18
N ASN A 364 -38.31 -5.99 38.56
CA ASN A 364 -37.87 -4.64 38.22
C ASN A 364 -36.57 -4.24 38.94
N SER A 365 -36.38 -4.65 40.19
CA SER A 365 -35.13 -4.42 40.94
C SER A 365 -33.95 -5.16 40.31
N LYS A 366 -34.19 -6.38 39.83
CA LYS A 366 -33.18 -7.15 39.10
C LYS A 366 -32.81 -6.48 37.78
N LEU A 367 -33.81 -6.08 36.97
CA LEU A 367 -33.59 -5.34 35.71
C LEU A 367 -32.78 -4.04 35.93
N LYS A 368 -33.09 -3.28 36.98
CA LYS A 368 -32.37 -2.06 37.33
C LYS A 368 -30.89 -2.31 37.67
N ASN A 369 -30.61 -3.39 38.39
CA ASN A 369 -29.24 -3.77 38.74
C ASN A 369 -28.46 -4.24 37.50
N ASP A 370 -29.07 -5.10 36.69
CA ASP A 370 -28.46 -5.62 35.45
C ASP A 370 -28.16 -4.46 34.47
N LEU A 371 -29.08 -3.48 34.34
CA LEU A 371 -28.86 -2.25 33.56
C LEU A 371 -27.69 -1.40 34.08
N SER A 372 -27.55 -1.30 35.41
CA SER A 372 -26.47 -0.52 36.02
C SER A 372 -25.10 -1.16 35.78
N SER A 373 -25.01 -2.49 35.73
CA SER A 373 -23.80 -3.20 35.30
C SER A 373 -23.52 -3.01 33.82
N MET A 374 -24.54 -3.07 32.95
CA MET A 374 -24.37 -2.90 31.51
C MET A 374 -23.90 -1.48 31.15
N PHE A 375 -24.34 -0.45 31.88
CA PHE A 375 -23.78 0.90 31.76
C PHE A 375 -22.30 1.01 32.12
N ALA A 376 -21.85 0.27 33.13
CA ALA A 376 -20.46 0.24 33.55
C ALA A 376 -19.57 -0.57 32.58
N GLU A 377 -20.17 -1.52 31.85
CA GLU A 377 -19.51 -2.42 30.90
C GLU A 377 -19.44 -1.85 29.45
N GLY A 378 -20.06 -0.70 29.16
CA GLY A 378 -19.84 0.03 27.89
C GLY A 378 -20.69 -0.40 26.69
N TYR A 379 -21.85 -0.99 26.94
CA TYR A 379 -22.82 -1.39 25.91
C TYR A 379 -23.35 -0.20 25.09
N SER A 380 -23.86 -0.45 23.87
CA SER A 380 -24.30 0.63 22.94
C SER A 380 -25.40 1.52 23.53
N GLU A 381 -25.28 2.83 23.32
CA GLU A 381 -26.16 3.84 23.92
C GLU A 381 -27.63 3.64 23.52
N THR A 382 -27.89 3.17 22.30
CA THR A 382 -29.23 2.85 21.78
C THR A 382 -29.85 1.66 22.51
N PHE A 383 -29.09 0.58 22.69
CA PHE A 383 -29.53 -0.63 23.41
C PHE A 383 -29.87 -0.33 24.86
N VAL A 384 -28.98 0.41 25.52
CA VAL A 384 -29.14 0.82 26.92
C VAL A 384 -30.33 1.78 27.09
N SER A 385 -30.55 2.70 26.15
CA SER A 385 -31.69 3.63 26.17
C SER A 385 -33.04 2.91 26.04
N SER A 386 -33.14 1.89 25.19
CA SER A 386 -34.35 1.08 25.03
C SER A 386 -34.71 0.32 26.32
N LEU A 387 -33.70 -0.23 27.01
CA LEU A 387 -33.91 -0.92 28.28
C LEU A 387 -34.21 0.04 29.46
N ILE A 388 -33.67 1.26 29.46
CA ILE A 388 -34.05 2.31 30.44
C ILE A 388 -35.51 2.70 30.26
N ASN A 389 -35.95 2.94 29.03
CA ASN A 389 -37.34 3.32 28.74
C ASN A 389 -38.30 2.23 29.20
N LEU A 390 -37.91 0.97 29.01
CA LEU A 390 -38.63 -0.18 29.51
C LEU A 390 -38.70 -0.21 31.04
N GLN A 391 -37.55 -0.11 31.70
CA GLN A 391 -37.45 -0.11 33.17
C GLN A 391 -38.28 1.03 33.78
N THR A 392 -38.24 2.21 33.16
CA THR A 392 -39.03 3.37 33.57
C THR A 392 -40.53 3.09 33.49
N ARG A 393 -40.99 2.47 32.40
CA ARG A 393 -42.41 2.10 32.24
C ARG A 393 -42.85 1.02 33.23
N LEU A 394 -42.00 0.02 33.50
CA LEU A 394 -42.29 -1.03 34.48
C LEU A 394 -42.36 -0.45 35.90
N GLN A 395 -41.46 0.47 36.24
CA GLN A 395 -41.49 1.21 37.50
C GLN A 395 -42.78 2.02 37.66
N SER A 396 -43.19 2.78 36.64
CA SER A 396 -44.46 3.53 36.69
C SER A 396 -45.66 2.61 36.91
N PHE A 397 -45.70 1.44 36.26
CA PHE A 397 -46.75 0.46 36.49
C PHE A 397 -46.76 -0.06 37.94
N ILE A 398 -45.58 -0.37 38.50
CA ILE A 398 -45.42 -0.83 39.90
C ILE A 398 -45.87 0.25 40.88
N ASP A 399 -45.54 1.52 40.62
CA ASP A 399 -45.89 2.64 41.49
C ASP A 399 -47.42 2.86 41.50
N GLU A 400 -48.06 2.82 40.33
CA GLU A 400 -49.52 2.90 40.20
C GLU A 400 -50.23 1.73 40.90
N LEU A 401 -49.73 0.50 40.72
CA LEU A 401 -50.29 -0.68 41.38
C LEU A 401 -50.08 -0.66 42.90
N SER A 402 -48.92 -0.17 43.36
CA SER A 402 -48.61 0.00 44.79
C SER A 402 -49.53 1.01 45.46
N ALA A 403 -49.83 2.12 44.77
CA ALA A 403 -50.76 3.13 45.25
C ALA A 403 -52.19 2.57 45.38
N LEU A 404 -52.67 1.83 44.37
CA LEU A 404 -54.00 1.19 44.40
C LEU A 404 -54.09 0.10 45.48
N ASN A 405 -53.04 -0.70 45.68
CA ASN A 405 -52.97 -1.72 46.73
C ASN A 405 -52.95 -1.10 48.14
N SER A 406 -52.26 0.04 48.31
CA SER A 406 -52.18 0.76 49.60
C SER A 406 -53.50 1.45 49.98
N GLN A 407 -54.37 1.73 49.01
CA GLN A 407 -55.71 2.28 49.21
C GLN A 407 -56.78 1.20 49.46
N ASP A 408 -56.40 -0.08 49.48
CA ASP A 408 -57.28 -1.26 49.58
C ASP A 408 -58.35 -1.33 48.47
N ASP A 409 -58.15 -0.62 47.34
CA ASP A 409 -59.04 -0.67 46.17
C ASP A 409 -58.72 -1.90 45.32
N LYS A 410 -59.07 -3.07 45.86
CA LYS A 410 -58.83 -4.38 45.24
C LYS A 410 -59.47 -4.52 43.87
N THR A 411 -60.54 -3.78 43.59
CA THR A 411 -61.24 -3.82 42.30
C THR A 411 -60.41 -3.10 41.23
N GLN A 412 -59.95 -1.88 41.51
CA GLN A 412 -59.08 -1.15 40.57
C GLN A 412 -57.70 -1.78 40.46
N ALA A 413 -57.13 -2.30 41.55
CA ALA A 413 -55.85 -3.01 41.51
C ALA A 413 -55.91 -4.29 40.66
N LYS A 414 -57.00 -5.07 40.75
CA LYS A 414 -57.25 -6.22 39.86
C LYS A 414 -57.45 -5.79 38.40
N ALA A 415 -58.15 -4.68 38.15
CA ALA A 415 -58.31 -4.13 36.80
C ALA A 415 -56.97 -3.65 36.20
N LYS A 416 -56.11 -3.03 37.01
CA LYS A 416 -54.78 -2.58 36.60
C LYS A 416 -53.82 -3.74 36.34
N LEU A 417 -53.89 -4.79 37.17
CA LEU A 417 -53.21 -6.07 36.90
C LEU A 417 -53.69 -6.72 35.60
N ALA A 418 -54.98 -6.67 35.27
CA ALA A 418 -55.49 -7.15 33.99
C ALA A 418 -54.96 -6.33 32.78
N GLN A 419 -54.75 -5.02 32.96
CA GLN A 419 -54.09 -4.16 31.95
C GLN A 419 -52.59 -4.46 31.80
N PHE A 420 -51.94 -5.11 32.79
CA PHE A 420 -50.54 -5.53 32.69
C PHE A 420 -50.31 -6.53 31.55
N SER A 421 -51.32 -7.34 31.20
CA SER A 421 -51.25 -8.26 30.06
C SER A 421 -51.06 -7.53 28.72
N GLU A 422 -51.67 -6.35 28.55
CA GLU A 422 -51.48 -5.51 27.35
C GLU A 422 -50.08 -4.90 27.33
N TYR A 423 -49.57 -4.47 28.49
CA TYR A 423 -48.19 -4.02 28.64
C TYR A 423 -47.18 -5.13 28.35
N LEU A 424 -47.41 -6.35 28.84
CA LEU A 424 -46.57 -7.53 28.58
C LEU A 424 -46.55 -7.87 27.08
N THR A 425 -47.70 -7.76 26.41
CA THR A 425 -47.80 -7.96 24.95
C THR A 425 -47.01 -6.89 24.17
N SER A 426 -47.11 -5.62 24.57
CA SER A 426 -46.30 -4.53 23.98
C SER A 426 -44.80 -4.69 24.25
N PHE A 427 -44.45 -5.20 25.43
CA PHE A 427 -43.08 -5.50 25.83
C PHE A 427 -42.48 -6.65 25.02
N GLU A 428 -43.21 -7.75 24.88
CA GLU A 428 -42.81 -8.89 24.03
C GLU A 428 -42.60 -8.47 22.58
N SER A 429 -43.42 -7.54 22.06
CA SER A 429 -43.23 -6.97 20.72
C SER A 429 -42.00 -6.05 20.60
N THR A 430 -41.54 -5.41 21.69
CA THR A 430 -40.35 -4.53 21.68
C THR A 430 -39.07 -5.34 21.87
N VAL A 431 -39.12 -6.39 22.69
CA VAL A 431 -37.98 -7.28 22.95
C VAL A 431 -37.80 -8.31 21.84
N GLY A 432 -38.88 -8.81 21.26
CA GLY A 432 -38.85 -9.89 20.28
C GLY A 432 -38.69 -11.27 20.92
N ASN A 433 -38.89 -12.32 20.14
CA ASN A 433 -38.68 -13.71 20.57
C ASN A 433 -37.19 -14.11 20.50
N SER A 434 -36.82 -15.19 21.20
CA SER A 434 -35.45 -15.73 21.19
C SER A 434 -34.99 -16.29 19.84
N GLY A 435 -35.86 -16.28 18.82
CA GLY A 435 -35.53 -16.63 17.43
C GLY A 435 -35.55 -15.44 16.48
N ASP A 436 -35.87 -14.24 16.95
CA ASP A 436 -35.86 -13.03 16.13
C ASP A 436 -34.41 -12.65 15.81
N GLY A 437 -34.08 -12.53 14.53
CA GLY A 437 -32.72 -12.28 14.05
C GLY A 437 -31.90 -13.53 13.68
N ASN A 438 -32.39 -14.75 13.93
CA ASN A 438 -31.68 -16.01 13.63
C ASN A 438 -31.82 -16.50 12.17
N SER A 439 -32.42 -15.72 11.27
CA SER A 439 -32.48 -16.08 9.85
C SER A 439 -31.34 -15.40 9.11
N ASP A 440 -30.34 -16.14 8.66
CA ASP A 440 -29.29 -15.63 7.77
C ASP A 440 -29.91 -15.10 6.46
N PHE A 441 -29.84 -13.78 6.23
CA PHE A 441 -30.69 -13.09 5.26
C PHE A 441 -29.95 -12.75 3.95
N LEU A 442 -30.24 -13.46 2.85
CA LEU A 442 -29.87 -12.97 1.51
C LEU A 442 -30.54 -11.61 1.18
N PHE A 443 -31.78 -11.39 1.62
CA PHE A 443 -32.54 -10.17 1.32
C PHE A 443 -32.12 -8.95 2.17
N GLU A 444 -31.74 -9.16 3.43
CA GLU A 444 -31.27 -8.09 4.31
C GLU A 444 -29.78 -7.78 4.09
N LYS A 445 -28.95 -8.80 3.80
CA LYS A 445 -27.58 -8.59 3.30
C LYS A 445 -27.58 -7.77 2.00
N PHE A 446 -28.55 -7.99 1.11
CA PHE A 446 -28.75 -7.16 -0.08
C PHE A 446 -29.17 -5.71 0.22
N LYS A 447 -30.00 -5.47 1.25
CA LYS A 447 -30.40 -4.11 1.67
C LYS A 447 -29.27 -3.33 2.33
N GLU A 448 -28.45 -3.97 3.18
CA GLU A 448 -27.29 -3.35 3.82
C GLU A 448 -26.20 -3.01 2.81
N LEU A 449 -25.90 -3.94 1.89
CA LEU A 449 -24.92 -3.73 0.82
C LEU A 449 -25.38 -2.69 -0.22
N THR A 450 -26.66 -2.38 -0.34
CA THR A 450 -27.13 -1.30 -1.22
C THR A 450 -27.13 0.08 -0.57
N PHE A 451 -26.81 0.18 0.73
CA PHE A 451 -26.76 1.43 1.48
C PHE A 451 -25.44 2.19 1.32
N SER A 452 -24.36 1.53 0.88
CA SER A 452 -23.03 2.11 0.92
C SER A 452 -22.67 3.04 -0.25
N GLU A 453 -23.11 2.84 -1.51
CA GLU A 453 -22.68 3.77 -2.59
C GLU A 453 -23.37 3.67 -3.98
N SER A 454 -24.57 3.09 -4.14
CA SER A 454 -25.21 2.96 -5.48
C SER A 454 -26.20 4.09 -5.84
N ARG A 455 -26.27 4.44 -7.14
CA ARG A 455 -27.27 5.39 -7.68
C ARG A 455 -28.68 4.83 -7.45
N SER A 456 -29.56 5.65 -6.89
CA SER A 456 -30.91 5.27 -6.41
C SER A 456 -31.81 4.51 -7.41
N GLY A 457 -31.55 4.57 -8.72
CA GLY A 457 -32.38 3.96 -9.76
C GLY A 457 -32.19 2.45 -9.98
N ASP A 458 -31.08 1.86 -9.53
CA ASP A 458 -30.78 0.43 -9.76
C ASP A 458 -31.31 -0.48 -8.62
N LYS A 459 -31.48 0.10 -7.43
CA LYS A 459 -32.06 -0.54 -6.23
C LYS A 459 -33.49 -1.01 -6.45
N GLU A 460 -34.32 -0.15 -7.02
CA GLU A 460 -35.76 -0.42 -7.20
C GLU A 460 -36.00 -1.53 -8.22
N LYS A 461 -35.18 -1.59 -9.28
CA LYS A 461 -35.21 -2.67 -10.28
C LYS A 461 -34.77 -4.00 -9.67
N ALA A 462 -33.73 -4.00 -8.84
CA ALA A 462 -33.25 -5.21 -8.20
C ALA A 462 -34.24 -5.79 -7.20
N ILE A 463 -34.81 -4.93 -6.34
CA ILE A 463 -35.87 -5.31 -5.40
C ILE A 463 -37.10 -5.82 -6.16
N ALA A 464 -37.48 -5.16 -7.27
CA ALA A 464 -38.58 -5.61 -8.11
C ALA A 464 -38.32 -7.01 -8.70
N LEU A 465 -37.11 -7.30 -9.17
CA LEU A 465 -36.73 -8.60 -9.71
C LEU A 465 -36.69 -9.69 -8.63
N MET A 466 -36.16 -9.38 -7.44
CA MET A 466 -36.16 -10.30 -6.29
C MET A 466 -37.60 -10.61 -5.82
N ASN A 467 -38.47 -9.61 -5.77
CA ASN A 467 -39.88 -9.80 -5.46
C ASN A 467 -40.57 -10.65 -6.54
N LYS A 468 -40.30 -10.39 -7.82
CA LYS A 468 -40.84 -11.18 -8.94
C LYS A 468 -40.41 -12.65 -8.87
N TYR A 469 -39.18 -12.93 -8.46
CA TYR A 469 -38.70 -14.29 -8.22
C TYR A 469 -39.40 -14.94 -7.02
N LYS A 470 -39.51 -14.24 -5.89
CA LYS A 470 -40.25 -14.72 -4.71
C LYS A 470 -41.68 -15.08 -5.05
N GLU A 471 -42.38 -14.20 -5.74
CA GLU A 471 -43.75 -14.41 -6.21
C GLU A 471 -43.83 -15.65 -7.10
N PHE A 472 -42.88 -15.82 -8.02
CA PHE A 472 -42.81 -17.01 -8.86
C PHE A 472 -42.68 -18.30 -8.04
N LEU A 473 -41.79 -18.35 -7.03
CA LEU A 473 -41.65 -19.51 -6.15
C LEU A 473 -42.93 -19.83 -5.40
N GLN A 474 -43.64 -18.81 -4.90
CA GLN A 474 -44.93 -18.99 -4.25
C GLN A 474 -45.96 -19.59 -5.21
N THR A 475 -45.87 -19.28 -6.50
CA THR A 475 -46.77 -19.87 -7.50
C THR A 475 -46.46 -21.32 -7.86
N LEU A 476 -45.33 -21.88 -7.39
CA LEU A 476 -44.98 -23.29 -7.57
C LEU A 476 -45.66 -24.21 -6.53
N ASN A 477 -46.25 -23.63 -5.49
CA ASN A 477 -47.01 -24.35 -4.46
C ASN A 477 -48.40 -24.75 -4.97
N HIS A 478 -48.45 -25.86 -5.73
CA HIS A 478 -49.69 -26.39 -6.29
C HIS A 478 -49.91 -27.84 -5.84
N GLU A 479 -51.18 -28.20 -5.61
CA GLU A 479 -51.57 -29.57 -5.28
C GLU A 479 -51.55 -30.49 -6.52
N PRO A 480 -51.50 -31.82 -6.37
CA PRO A 480 -51.52 -32.74 -7.51
C PRO A 480 -52.74 -32.53 -8.43
N PHE A 481 -52.51 -32.59 -9.73
CA PHE A 481 -53.55 -32.47 -10.76
C PHE A 481 -54.29 -33.80 -10.96
N THR A 482 -55.53 -33.71 -11.44
CA THR A 482 -56.38 -34.87 -11.76
C THR A 482 -56.34 -35.26 -13.23
N THR A 483 -55.77 -34.43 -14.10
CA THR A 483 -55.62 -34.70 -15.54
C THR A 483 -54.19 -34.40 -16.02
N GLU A 484 -53.72 -35.16 -17.01
CA GLU A 484 -52.40 -34.94 -17.61
C GLU A 484 -52.30 -33.59 -18.32
N GLN A 485 -53.39 -33.17 -18.95
CA GLN A 485 -53.43 -31.93 -19.72
C GLN A 485 -53.24 -30.71 -18.81
N ASP A 486 -53.87 -30.69 -17.64
CA ASP A 486 -53.77 -29.58 -16.70
C ASP A 486 -52.36 -29.53 -16.07
N ALA A 487 -51.81 -30.68 -15.70
CA ALA A 487 -50.46 -30.77 -15.14
C ALA A 487 -49.39 -30.31 -16.15
N ARG A 488 -49.51 -30.71 -17.42
CA ARG A 488 -48.61 -30.27 -18.50
C ARG A 488 -48.74 -28.78 -18.77
N THR A 489 -49.97 -28.26 -18.79
CA THR A 489 -50.23 -26.84 -19.02
C THR A 489 -49.57 -26.01 -17.91
N TYR A 490 -49.80 -26.39 -16.65
CA TYR A 490 -49.16 -25.76 -15.49
C TYR A 490 -47.63 -25.78 -15.58
N LEU A 491 -47.02 -26.95 -15.79
CA LEU A 491 -45.56 -27.07 -15.86
C LEU A 491 -44.97 -26.26 -17.03
N THR A 492 -45.67 -26.18 -18.16
CA THR A 492 -45.28 -25.38 -19.32
C THR A 492 -45.34 -23.88 -19.02
N GLU A 493 -46.41 -23.41 -18.38
CA GLU A 493 -46.55 -22.02 -17.94
C GLU A 493 -45.48 -21.62 -16.92
N LYS A 494 -45.20 -22.48 -15.93
CA LYS A 494 -44.15 -22.23 -14.94
C LYS A 494 -42.76 -22.21 -15.55
N LYS A 495 -42.50 -23.09 -16.53
CA LYS A 495 -41.26 -23.08 -17.31
C LYS A 495 -41.10 -21.76 -18.08
N ALA A 496 -42.16 -21.31 -18.77
CA ALA A 496 -42.12 -20.04 -19.49
C ALA A 496 -41.83 -18.87 -18.54
N LYS A 497 -42.49 -18.84 -17.37
CA LYS A 497 -42.29 -17.78 -16.37
C LYS A 497 -40.90 -17.79 -15.73
N ALA A 498 -40.33 -18.97 -15.45
CA ALA A 498 -38.95 -19.10 -14.98
C ALA A 498 -37.94 -18.59 -16.03
N THR A 499 -38.21 -18.86 -17.32
CA THR A 499 -37.35 -18.41 -18.43
C THR A 499 -37.35 -16.89 -18.53
N GLU A 500 -38.54 -16.28 -18.42
CA GLU A 500 -38.71 -14.84 -18.42
C GLU A 500 -37.90 -14.19 -17.28
N ILE A 501 -38.02 -14.71 -16.05
CA ILE A 501 -37.32 -14.16 -14.88
C ILE A 501 -35.80 -14.32 -14.98
N ASN A 502 -35.32 -15.46 -15.47
CA ASN A 502 -33.88 -15.67 -15.73
C ASN A 502 -33.35 -14.72 -16.80
N SER A 503 -34.08 -14.55 -17.90
CA SER A 503 -33.66 -13.64 -18.97
C SER A 503 -33.63 -12.19 -18.50
N GLU A 504 -34.57 -11.78 -17.66
CA GLU A 504 -34.58 -10.45 -17.05
C GLU A 504 -33.43 -10.27 -16.05
N LEU A 505 -33.06 -11.32 -15.32
CA LEU A 505 -31.88 -11.33 -14.45
C LEU A 505 -30.58 -11.20 -15.24
N ASP A 506 -30.40 -12.03 -16.27
CA ASP A 506 -29.21 -11.98 -17.13
C ASP A 506 -29.09 -10.59 -17.80
N THR A 507 -30.20 -10.04 -18.32
CA THR A 507 -30.24 -8.70 -18.92
C THR A 507 -29.92 -7.61 -17.89
N ALA A 508 -30.47 -7.70 -16.67
CA ALA A 508 -30.14 -6.76 -15.61
C ALA A 508 -28.65 -6.82 -15.24
N MET A 509 -28.07 -8.03 -15.20
CA MET A 509 -26.66 -8.28 -14.91
C MET A 509 -25.73 -7.78 -16.03
N GLU A 510 -26.12 -7.87 -17.30
CA GLU A 510 -25.33 -7.43 -18.46
C GLU A 510 -25.42 -5.93 -18.74
N GLU A 511 -26.61 -5.31 -18.61
CA GLU A 511 -26.85 -3.93 -19.09
C GLU A 511 -26.50 -2.83 -18.08
N ASN A 512 -26.46 -3.09 -16.76
CA ASN A 512 -26.37 -2.02 -15.75
C ASN A 512 -25.28 -2.21 -14.67
N GLY A 513 -24.34 -3.14 -14.82
CA GLY A 513 -23.36 -3.38 -13.73
C GLY A 513 -24.07 -3.75 -12.42
N PHE A 514 -25.15 -4.52 -12.52
CA PHE A 514 -25.91 -5.01 -11.37
C PHE A 514 -24.96 -5.76 -10.42
N LEU A 515 -24.73 -5.19 -9.23
CA LEU A 515 -23.76 -5.67 -8.23
C LEU A 515 -22.27 -5.63 -8.65
N TYR A 516 -21.90 -4.87 -9.69
CA TYR A 516 -20.50 -4.51 -9.93
C TYR A 516 -20.18 -3.20 -9.22
N GLY A 517 -19.74 -3.32 -7.97
CA GLY A 517 -19.26 -2.21 -7.16
C GLY A 517 -18.16 -2.67 -6.21
N TYR A 518 -16.91 -2.49 -6.65
CA TYR A 518 -15.65 -2.73 -5.91
C TYR A 518 -15.39 -4.18 -5.46
N ASP A 519 -14.09 -4.54 -5.36
CA ASP A 519 -13.53 -5.85 -5.00
C ASP A 519 -13.81 -6.26 -3.54
N LEU A 520 -15.08 -6.29 -3.17
CA LEU A 520 -15.55 -6.96 -1.96
C LEU A 520 -15.98 -8.36 -2.38
N HIS A 521 -15.16 -9.36 -2.02
CA HIS A 521 -15.42 -10.78 -2.28
C HIS A 521 -16.86 -11.20 -1.91
N ASP A 522 -17.44 -10.55 -0.89
CA ASP A 522 -18.81 -10.73 -0.43
C ASP A 522 -19.91 -10.33 -1.45
N TYR A 523 -19.67 -9.35 -2.32
CA TYR A 523 -20.64 -8.98 -3.38
C TYR A 523 -20.66 -10.02 -4.51
N ASN A 524 -19.48 -10.50 -4.91
CA ASN A 524 -19.36 -11.52 -5.96
C ASN A 524 -19.94 -12.84 -5.49
N ASP A 525 -19.64 -13.27 -4.25
CA ASP A 525 -20.18 -14.50 -3.67
C ASP A 525 -21.71 -14.43 -3.47
N PHE A 526 -22.24 -13.29 -3.04
CA PHE A 526 -23.69 -13.06 -2.95
C PHE A 526 -24.35 -13.11 -4.32
N ARG A 527 -23.79 -12.40 -5.31
CA ARG A 527 -24.28 -12.37 -6.69
C ARG A 527 -24.31 -13.77 -7.28
N ASP A 528 -23.23 -14.52 -7.10
CA ASP A 528 -23.07 -15.85 -7.68
C ASP A 528 -23.99 -16.85 -6.96
N THR A 529 -24.14 -16.75 -5.63
CA THR A 529 -25.11 -17.55 -4.86
C THR A 529 -26.56 -17.26 -5.28
N PHE A 530 -26.93 -15.98 -5.43
CA PHE A 530 -28.26 -15.57 -5.86
C PHE A 530 -28.55 -16.02 -7.30
N ARG A 531 -27.59 -15.87 -8.20
CA ARG A 531 -27.65 -16.38 -9.58
C ARG A 531 -27.78 -17.89 -9.60
N ASP A 532 -27.02 -18.61 -8.78
CA ASP A 532 -27.03 -20.06 -8.70
C ASP A 532 -28.37 -20.57 -8.18
N GLN A 533 -28.95 -19.94 -7.15
CA GLN A 533 -30.28 -20.32 -6.64
C GLN A 533 -31.39 -20.10 -7.68
N ILE A 534 -31.40 -18.94 -8.34
CA ILE A 534 -32.33 -18.64 -9.43
C ILE A 534 -32.16 -19.63 -10.57
N SER A 535 -30.91 -19.83 -11.00
CA SER A 535 -30.54 -20.75 -12.08
C SER A 535 -30.83 -22.20 -11.72
N ASN A 536 -30.73 -22.62 -10.46
CA ASN A 536 -30.94 -24.01 -10.04
C ASN A 536 -32.42 -24.40 -10.05
N ILE A 537 -33.34 -23.54 -9.61
CA ILE A 537 -34.79 -23.81 -9.71
C ILE A 537 -35.22 -23.81 -11.17
N ALA A 538 -34.76 -22.81 -11.92
CA ALA A 538 -34.87 -22.78 -13.36
C ALA A 538 -34.38 -24.11 -13.96
N ASN A 539 -33.13 -24.49 -13.71
CA ASN A 539 -32.50 -25.70 -14.25
C ASN A 539 -33.19 -26.99 -13.81
N TYR A 540 -33.75 -27.03 -12.60
CA TYR A 540 -34.52 -28.16 -12.10
C TYR A 540 -35.85 -28.34 -12.83
N VAL A 541 -36.57 -27.24 -13.08
CA VAL A 541 -37.78 -27.19 -13.91
C VAL A 541 -37.44 -27.39 -15.40
N PHE A 542 -36.27 -26.91 -15.87
CA PHE A 542 -35.83 -26.93 -17.27
C PHE A 542 -35.31 -28.30 -17.74
N ARG A 543 -34.47 -28.99 -16.95
CA ARG A 543 -33.76 -30.21 -17.41
C ARG A 543 -34.66 -31.38 -17.71
N ARG A 544 -35.92 -31.36 -17.27
CA ARG A 544 -36.87 -32.46 -17.48
C ARG A 544 -37.96 -32.18 -18.51
N SER A 545 -37.98 -31.00 -19.17
CA SER A 545 -39.11 -30.65 -20.06
C SER A 545 -39.30 -31.59 -21.25
N SER A 546 -38.22 -32.14 -21.81
CA SER A 546 -38.28 -33.15 -22.89
C SER A 546 -38.85 -34.49 -22.44
N SER A 547 -39.00 -34.72 -21.13
CA SER A 547 -39.59 -35.93 -20.55
C SER A 547 -41.07 -35.77 -20.15
N TRP A 548 -41.62 -34.55 -20.18
CA TRP A 548 -42.98 -34.27 -19.72
C TRP A 548 -43.99 -34.09 -20.84
N GLU A 549 -43.59 -34.14 -22.11
CA GLU A 549 -44.50 -34.14 -23.26
C GLU A 549 -45.19 -35.50 -23.46
N THR A 550 -44.59 -36.57 -22.92
CA THR A 550 -45.10 -37.95 -23.00
C THR A 550 -45.29 -38.65 -21.64
N ALA A 551 -45.00 -37.96 -20.52
CA ALA A 551 -45.14 -38.49 -19.16
C ALA A 551 -46.59 -38.73 -18.75
N ASN A 552 -46.86 -39.80 -17.99
CA ASN A 552 -48.19 -40.02 -17.41
C ASN A 552 -48.49 -39.07 -16.23
N LEU A 553 -49.75 -39.01 -15.80
CA LEU A 553 -50.20 -38.13 -14.71
C LEU A 553 -49.40 -38.29 -13.40
N GLU A 554 -49.06 -39.53 -13.03
CA GLU A 554 -48.30 -39.83 -11.82
C GLU A 554 -46.90 -39.18 -11.87
N THR A 555 -46.23 -39.30 -13.01
CA THR A 555 -44.91 -38.71 -13.22
C THR A 555 -45.00 -37.18 -13.25
N LEU A 556 -46.03 -36.63 -13.92
CA LEU A 556 -46.29 -35.18 -13.96
C LEU A 556 -46.54 -34.59 -12.57
N ASN A 557 -47.36 -35.25 -11.75
CA ASN A 557 -47.58 -34.85 -10.36
C ASN A 557 -46.34 -35.02 -9.49
N GLY A 558 -45.50 -36.01 -9.78
CA GLY A 558 -44.17 -36.14 -9.17
C GLY A 558 -43.29 -34.91 -9.44
N TYR A 559 -43.36 -34.34 -10.65
CA TYR A 559 -42.63 -33.11 -10.99
C TYR A 559 -43.23 -31.87 -10.34
N VAL A 560 -44.55 -31.74 -10.30
CA VAL A 560 -45.24 -30.64 -9.59
C VAL A 560 -44.88 -30.66 -8.10
N LYS A 561 -44.92 -31.85 -7.48
CA LYS A 561 -44.52 -32.02 -6.08
C LYS A 561 -43.05 -31.68 -5.87
N SER A 562 -42.15 -32.16 -6.72
CA SER A 562 -40.72 -31.85 -6.58
C SER A 562 -40.42 -30.36 -6.76
N ALA A 563 -41.12 -29.70 -7.68
CA ALA A 563 -41.02 -28.25 -7.88
C ALA A 563 -41.58 -27.49 -6.67
N LYS A 564 -42.68 -27.96 -6.07
CA LYS A 564 -43.23 -27.43 -4.82
C LYS A 564 -42.26 -27.63 -3.66
N ASP A 565 -41.70 -28.83 -3.49
CA ASP A 565 -40.79 -29.16 -2.39
C ASP A 565 -39.49 -28.35 -2.48
N GLN A 566 -38.91 -28.22 -3.67
CA GLN A 566 -37.77 -27.33 -3.88
C GLN A 566 -38.14 -25.87 -3.73
N ALA A 567 -39.25 -25.41 -4.32
CA ALA A 567 -39.69 -24.04 -4.13
C ALA A 567 -39.94 -23.72 -2.66
N GLN A 568 -40.38 -24.70 -1.86
CA GLN A 568 -40.54 -24.57 -0.43
C GLN A 568 -39.19 -24.54 0.29
N GLU A 569 -38.25 -25.45 -0.02
CA GLU A 569 -36.87 -25.41 0.49
C GLU A 569 -36.19 -24.06 0.19
N TYR A 570 -36.40 -23.56 -1.03
CA TYR A 570 -35.93 -22.25 -1.43
C TYR A 570 -36.71 -21.16 -0.71
N LEU A 571 -38.05 -21.15 -0.64
CA LEU A 571 -38.82 -20.14 0.12
C LEU A 571 -38.47 -20.12 1.62
N ASP A 572 -38.17 -21.29 2.19
CA ASP A 572 -37.74 -21.49 3.58
C ASP A 572 -36.33 -20.92 3.79
N THR A 573 -35.47 -20.95 2.76
CA THR A 573 -34.15 -20.31 2.74
C THR A 573 -34.14 -18.88 2.15
N PHE A 574 -35.23 -18.46 1.49
CA PHE A 574 -35.43 -17.16 0.81
C PHE A 574 -36.11 -16.13 1.73
N GLY A 575 -36.22 -16.45 3.02
CA GLY A 575 -36.67 -15.55 4.07
C GLY A 575 -38.19 -15.45 4.22
N SER A 576 -38.66 -15.68 5.44
CA SER A 576 -40.00 -15.27 5.86
C SER A 576 -40.05 -13.74 6.04
N LEU A 577 -41.17 -13.12 5.66
CA LEU A 577 -41.37 -11.67 5.73
C LEU A 577 -41.89 -11.22 7.12
N ASN A 578 -41.86 -12.08 8.13
CA ASN A 578 -42.46 -11.77 9.43
C ASN A 578 -41.51 -10.97 10.34
N SER A 579 -41.55 -9.66 10.09
CA SER A 579 -41.93 -8.63 11.07
C SER A 579 -41.30 -8.70 12.48
N SER A 580 -40.08 -8.17 12.62
CA SER A 580 -39.85 -6.91 13.36
C SER A 580 -38.39 -6.52 13.27
N THR A 581 -38.05 -5.67 12.30
CA THR A 581 -36.72 -5.03 12.17
C THR A 581 -36.36 -4.12 13.36
N ASN A 582 -37.22 -4.01 14.36
CA ASN A 582 -37.08 -3.05 15.46
C ASN A 582 -37.13 -3.73 16.84
N SER A 583 -36.92 -5.04 16.91
CA SER A 583 -36.86 -5.73 18.20
C SER A 583 -35.42 -5.77 18.73
N LEU A 584 -35.31 -5.65 20.05
CA LEU A 584 -34.01 -5.63 20.73
C LEU A 584 -33.22 -6.93 20.51
N ASN A 585 -33.90 -8.09 20.45
CA ASN A 585 -33.27 -9.38 20.16
C ASN A 585 -32.72 -9.46 18.72
N ALA A 586 -33.40 -8.87 17.74
CA ALA A 586 -32.92 -8.83 16.37
C ALA A 586 -31.64 -7.96 16.23
N GLU A 587 -31.61 -6.80 16.89
CA GLU A 587 -30.43 -5.93 16.93
C GLU A 587 -29.21 -6.60 17.58
N ILE A 588 -29.40 -7.25 18.73
CA ILE A 588 -28.32 -7.98 19.43
C ILE A 588 -27.79 -9.13 18.56
N THR A 589 -28.68 -9.84 17.87
CA THR A 589 -28.29 -10.94 16.99
C THR A 589 -27.48 -10.43 15.79
N GLY A 590 -27.86 -9.28 15.22
CA GLY A 590 -27.05 -8.58 14.21
C GLY A 590 -25.64 -8.28 14.69
N TYR A 591 -25.49 -7.67 15.88
CA TYR A 591 -24.18 -7.38 16.45
C TYR A 591 -23.33 -8.65 16.72
N ILE A 592 -23.95 -9.76 17.14
CA ILE A 592 -23.25 -11.03 17.32
C ILE A 592 -22.68 -11.56 16.00
N THR A 593 -23.46 -11.47 14.91
CA THR A 593 -23.08 -11.90 13.56
C THR A 593 -22.01 -11.01 12.94
N ASP A 594 -22.11 -9.69 13.14
CA ASP A 594 -21.08 -8.73 12.69
C ASP A 594 -19.74 -8.98 13.37
N GLU A 595 -19.75 -9.20 14.69
CA GLU A 595 -18.54 -9.56 15.42
C GLU A 595 -18.02 -10.94 14.98
N GLN A 596 -18.88 -11.92 14.67
CA GLN A 596 -18.45 -13.22 14.15
C GLN A 596 -17.70 -13.06 12.82
N THR A 597 -18.24 -12.27 11.90
CA THR A 597 -17.62 -12.01 10.59
C THR A 597 -16.32 -11.23 10.74
N THR A 598 -16.28 -10.30 11.70
CA THR A 598 -15.07 -9.56 12.08
C THR A 598 -14.00 -10.51 12.62
N ILE A 599 -14.35 -11.43 13.51
CA ILE A 599 -13.45 -12.44 14.07
C ILE A 599 -12.88 -13.31 12.94
N GLU A 600 -13.72 -13.89 12.10
CA GLU A 600 -13.29 -14.76 11.00
C GLU A 600 -12.37 -14.04 10.01
N THR A 601 -12.66 -12.77 9.71
CA THR A 601 -11.82 -11.94 8.85
C THR A 601 -10.47 -11.67 9.51
N LEU A 602 -10.44 -11.28 10.78
CA LEU A 602 -9.20 -10.99 11.49
C LEU A 602 -8.35 -12.25 11.69
N GLU A 603 -8.96 -13.40 11.98
CA GLU A 603 -8.27 -14.69 12.09
C GLU A 603 -7.68 -15.14 10.74
N ARG A 604 -8.42 -14.98 9.63
CA ARG A 604 -7.88 -15.21 8.28
C ARG A 604 -6.69 -14.31 7.99
N ARG A 605 -6.77 -13.02 8.34
CA ARG A 605 -5.67 -12.06 8.15
C ARG A 605 -4.46 -12.41 9.02
N ASP A 606 -4.67 -12.77 10.29
CA ASP A 606 -3.62 -13.23 11.20
C ASP A 606 -2.93 -14.48 10.65
N ALA A 607 -3.70 -15.45 10.16
CA ALA A 607 -3.17 -16.64 9.51
C ALA A 607 -2.34 -16.28 8.26
N LYS A 608 -2.80 -15.36 7.41
CA LYS A 608 -2.06 -14.88 6.22
C LYS A 608 -0.74 -14.20 6.60
N VAL A 609 -0.73 -13.29 7.58
CA VAL A 609 0.49 -12.64 8.09
C VAL A 609 1.49 -13.66 8.62
N LYS A 610 1.03 -14.52 9.53
CA LYS A 610 1.87 -15.58 10.11
C LYS A 610 2.40 -16.46 9.01
N LYS A 611 1.60 -16.78 8.00
CA LYS A 611 2.00 -17.58 6.86
C LYS A 611 3.08 -16.82 6.05
N GLU A 612 2.79 -15.68 5.43
CA GLU A 612 3.67 -14.95 4.49
C GLU A 612 4.96 -14.37 5.06
N SER A 613 5.00 -14.04 6.36
CA SER A 613 6.18 -13.47 7.03
C SER A 613 7.46 -14.32 6.96
N TYR A 614 7.33 -15.60 6.60
CA TYR A 614 8.44 -16.55 6.53
C TYR A 614 9.06 -16.75 5.14
N ILE A 615 8.46 -16.22 4.06
CA ILE A 615 8.98 -16.44 2.70
C ILE A 615 9.92 -15.33 2.29
N VAL A 616 9.39 -14.12 2.16
CA VAL A 616 10.17 -12.96 1.73
C VAL A 616 10.45 -12.08 2.95
N PRO A 617 11.73 -11.88 3.29
CA PRO A 617 12.16 -11.17 4.49
C PRO A 617 11.98 -9.64 4.30
N GLY A 618 10.74 -9.16 4.49
CA GLY A 618 10.35 -7.78 4.18
C GLY A 618 11.11 -6.72 4.97
N GLN A 619 11.40 -6.99 6.25
CA GLN A 619 12.20 -6.11 7.09
C GLN A 619 13.66 -6.04 6.62
N GLU A 620 14.24 -7.16 6.17
CA GLU A 620 15.58 -7.22 5.61
C GLU A 620 15.66 -6.43 4.30
N LEU A 621 14.66 -6.55 3.44
CA LEU A 621 14.58 -5.78 2.19
C LEU A 621 14.56 -4.27 2.45
N PHE A 622 13.85 -3.80 3.50
CA PHE A 622 13.88 -2.38 3.90
C PHE A 622 15.32 -1.93 4.24
N ALA A 623 16.01 -2.68 5.11
CA ALA A 623 17.38 -2.38 5.48
C ALA A 623 18.32 -2.41 4.26
N PHE A 624 18.21 -3.43 3.42
CA PHE A 624 19.15 -3.65 2.32
C PHE A 624 18.97 -2.63 1.20
N ILE A 625 17.74 -2.27 0.84
CA ILE A 625 17.46 -1.19 -0.12
C ILE A 625 18.06 0.13 0.38
N ARG A 626 17.94 0.42 1.68
CA ARG A 626 18.51 1.65 2.27
C ARG A 626 20.03 1.64 2.23
N GLN A 627 20.65 0.55 2.69
CA GLN A 627 22.11 0.45 2.79
C GLN A 627 22.80 0.40 1.43
N ILE A 628 22.23 -0.33 0.45
CA ILE A 628 22.77 -0.31 -0.92
C ILE A 628 22.66 1.09 -1.53
N ASN A 629 21.58 1.83 -1.27
CA ASN A 629 21.45 3.20 -1.76
C ASN A 629 22.50 4.14 -1.13
N ILE A 630 22.73 4.04 0.18
CA ILE A 630 23.75 4.82 0.87
C ILE A 630 25.15 4.50 0.33
N ALA A 631 25.46 3.21 0.14
CA ALA A 631 26.77 2.77 -0.32
C ALA A 631 27.06 3.13 -1.78
N GLU A 632 26.04 3.04 -2.65
CA GLU A 632 26.25 3.08 -4.10
C GLU A 632 25.88 4.41 -4.74
N SER A 633 24.98 5.22 -4.15
CA SER A 633 24.37 6.35 -4.88
C SER A 633 25.40 7.32 -5.45
N LYS A 634 26.37 7.79 -4.64
CA LYS A 634 27.40 8.75 -5.09
C LYS A 634 28.20 8.21 -6.27
N PHE A 635 28.58 6.93 -6.20
CA PHE A 635 29.36 6.28 -7.24
C PHE A 635 28.55 6.08 -8.52
N LEU A 636 27.30 5.61 -8.40
CA LEU A 636 26.40 5.43 -9.55
C LEU A 636 26.11 6.74 -10.27
N ASP A 637 25.97 7.85 -9.53
CA ASP A 637 25.75 9.17 -10.12
C ASP A 637 26.98 9.67 -10.91
N GLN A 638 28.20 9.28 -10.52
CA GLN A 638 29.44 9.63 -11.23
C GLN A 638 29.68 8.81 -12.51
N ILE A 639 29.20 7.56 -12.55
CA ILE A 639 29.32 6.67 -13.72
C ILE A 639 28.07 6.67 -14.60
N ALA A 640 27.14 7.58 -14.34
CA ALA A 640 25.92 7.74 -15.11
C ALA A 640 26.20 7.97 -16.60
N ILE A 641 25.39 7.34 -17.45
CA ILE A 641 25.51 7.43 -18.91
C ILE A 641 24.71 8.67 -19.36
N SER A 642 25.30 9.45 -20.26
CA SER A 642 24.64 10.63 -20.84
C SER A 642 23.48 10.24 -21.76
N ASP A 643 22.46 11.09 -21.81
CA ASP A 643 21.35 11.00 -22.77
C ASP A 643 21.82 11.45 -24.16
N THR A 644 22.46 10.52 -24.89
CA THR A 644 22.89 10.71 -26.28
C THR A 644 22.14 9.74 -27.18
N ASP A 645 21.84 10.15 -28.41
CA ASP A 645 21.13 9.32 -29.39
C ASP A 645 21.85 7.98 -29.62
N GLU A 646 23.18 7.96 -29.50
CA GLU A 646 24.02 6.77 -29.66
C GLU A 646 23.86 5.71 -28.56
N ASP A 647 23.67 6.11 -27.30
CA ASP A 647 23.64 5.22 -26.14
C ASP A 647 22.23 5.12 -25.52
N ARG A 648 21.22 5.60 -26.24
CA ARG A 648 19.86 5.81 -25.73
C ARG A 648 19.27 4.58 -25.06
N PHE A 649 19.41 3.38 -25.63
CA PHE A 649 18.87 2.16 -25.02
C PHE A 649 19.54 1.85 -23.69
N VAL A 650 20.87 1.90 -23.65
CA VAL A 650 21.65 1.62 -22.44
C VAL A 650 21.35 2.69 -21.38
N TYR A 651 21.29 3.97 -21.77
CA TYR A 651 20.85 5.08 -20.93
C TYR A 651 19.46 4.84 -20.35
N GLU A 652 18.47 4.49 -21.18
CA GLU A 652 17.09 4.23 -20.76
C GLU A 652 17.02 3.05 -19.77
N THR A 653 17.76 1.98 -20.05
CA THR A 653 17.76 0.74 -19.25
C THR A 653 18.50 0.86 -17.92
N THR A 654 19.43 1.82 -17.81
CA THR A 654 20.29 2.04 -16.64
C THR A 654 20.04 3.39 -15.97
N THR A 655 20.60 4.48 -16.50
CA THR A 655 20.66 5.79 -15.85
C THR A 655 19.28 6.42 -15.70
N LYS A 656 18.45 6.37 -16.74
CA LYS A 656 17.07 6.86 -16.66
C LYS A 656 16.26 6.00 -15.70
N ALA A 657 16.36 4.67 -15.79
CA ALA A 657 15.67 3.76 -14.88
C ALA A 657 16.08 3.99 -13.41
N LEU A 658 17.37 4.24 -13.14
CA LEU A 658 17.87 4.59 -11.80
C LEU A 658 17.27 5.92 -11.32
N LYS A 659 17.24 6.93 -12.18
CA LYS A 659 16.65 8.24 -11.88
C LYS A 659 15.15 8.12 -11.60
N GLU A 660 14.42 7.38 -12.42
CA GLU A 660 12.98 7.13 -12.21
C GLU A 660 12.73 6.36 -10.91
N LEU A 661 13.59 5.39 -10.57
CA LEU A 661 13.53 4.69 -9.30
C LEU A 661 13.84 5.61 -8.10
N LYS A 662 14.82 6.52 -8.21
CA LYS A 662 15.16 7.46 -7.13
C LYS A 662 14.13 8.59 -6.98
N GLU A 663 13.56 9.10 -8.08
CA GLU A 663 12.77 10.33 -8.06
C GLU A 663 11.25 10.10 -8.10
N ARG A 664 10.80 9.15 -8.92
CA ARG A 664 9.37 8.91 -9.21
C ARG A 664 8.79 7.78 -8.39
N ASN A 665 9.63 6.83 -7.98
CA ASN A 665 9.19 5.79 -7.08
C ASN A 665 9.16 6.35 -5.64
N ILE A 666 7.98 6.83 -5.24
CA ILE A 666 7.68 7.38 -3.90
C ILE A 666 8.14 6.42 -2.80
N TYR A 667 8.06 5.13 -3.07
CA TYR A 667 8.38 4.09 -2.13
C TYR A 667 9.87 3.93 -1.88
N PHE A 668 10.66 3.86 -2.95
CA PHE A 668 12.10 3.88 -2.85
C PHE A 668 12.57 5.12 -2.08
N ARG A 669 11.97 6.29 -2.36
CA ARG A 669 12.27 7.53 -1.62
C ARG A 669 11.95 7.44 -0.14
N ASN A 670 10.75 6.95 0.20
CA ASN A 670 10.34 6.83 1.59
C ASN A 670 11.18 5.80 2.37
N LEU A 671 11.64 4.73 1.70
CA LEU A 671 12.55 3.74 2.29
C LEU A 671 13.94 4.29 2.54
N THR A 672 14.44 5.12 1.62
CA THR A 672 15.81 5.63 1.63
C THR A 672 15.97 6.95 2.39
N THR A 673 14.86 7.62 2.74
CA THR A 673 14.86 8.89 3.49
C THR A 673 14.29 8.68 4.89
N ILE A 674 15.14 8.72 5.92
CA ILE A 674 14.69 8.71 7.31
C ILE A 674 14.46 10.14 7.78
N SER A 675 13.21 10.49 8.11
CA SER A 675 12.86 11.83 8.56
C SER A 675 13.22 12.05 10.03
N SER A 676 13.42 13.32 10.45
CA SER A 676 13.57 13.66 11.87
C SER A 676 12.31 13.39 12.71
N ARG A 677 11.15 13.17 12.06
CA ARG A 677 9.89 12.77 12.70
C ARG A 677 9.75 11.25 12.83
N THR A 678 10.77 10.49 12.44
CA THR A 678 10.71 9.03 12.48
C THR A 678 10.65 8.50 13.90
N PHE A 679 11.37 9.15 14.82
CA PHE A 679 11.41 8.75 16.22
C PHE A 679 10.72 9.82 17.06
N GLU A 680 9.73 9.39 17.83
CA GLU A 680 9.02 10.24 18.79
C GLU A 680 9.31 9.74 20.21
N SER A 681 9.44 10.67 21.14
CA SER A 681 9.50 10.31 22.56
C SER A 681 8.14 9.77 22.98
N ARG A 682 8.14 8.69 23.78
CA ARG A 682 6.89 8.05 24.24
C ARG A 682 6.05 9.00 25.10
N SER A 683 6.72 9.94 25.80
CA SER A 683 6.12 10.98 26.65
C SER A 683 5.35 12.05 25.88
N ASP A 684 5.81 12.49 24.69
CA ASP A 684 5.15 13.57 23.93
C ASP A 684 3.77 13.15 23.37
N LEU A 685 3.58 11.85 23.13
CA LEU A 685 2.32 11.28 22.65
C LEU A 685 1.32 11.03 23.79
N ASP A 686 1.80 10.63 24.97
CA ASP A 686 0.96 10.42 26.16
C ASP A 686 0.40 11.74 26.71
N VAL A 687 1.14 12.85 26.59
CA VAL A 687 0.62 14.19 26.90
C VAL A 687 -0.50 14.60 25.92
N LYS A 688 -0.32 14.38 24.61
CA LYS A 688 -1.35 14.69 23.59
C LYS A 688 -2.61 13.84 23.71
N ARG A 689 -2.49 12.56 24.10
CA ARG A 689 -3.64 11.67 24.37
C ARG A 689 -4.43 12.08 25.61
N ASN A 690 -3.76 12.60 26.64
CA ASN A 690 -4.43 13.07 27.86
C ASN A 690 -5.13 14.42 27.68
N GLU A 691 -4.74 15.24 26.71
CA GLU A 691 -5.43 16.50 26.38
C GLU A 691 -6.65 16.29 25.46
N ASN A 692 -6.66 15.22 24.64
CA ASN A 692 -7.75 14.88 23.72
C ASN A 692 -8.56 13.67 24.20
N THR A 693 -9.33 13.82 25.27
CA THR A 693 -10.48 12.93 25.53
C THR A 693 -11.76 13.64 25.11
N LEU A 694 -12.30 13.30 23.93
CA LEU A 694 -13.73 13.22 23.57
C LEU A 694 -13.98 13.05 22.06
N ASN A 695 -13.23 12.19 21.35
CA ASN A 695 -13.71 11.65 20.07
C ASN A 695 -13.19 10.23 19.85
N SER A 696 -14.12 9.30 19.61
CA SER A 696 -13.90 7.86 19.49
C SER A 696 -13.17 7.44 18.21
N ASP A 697 -13.06 8.33 17.23
CA ASP A 697 -12.58 7.96 15.90
C ASP A 697 -11.04 7.95 15.77
N ASP A 698 -10.33 8.68 16.63
CA ASP A 698 -8.85 8.75 16.59
C ASP A 698 -8.15 7.56 17.27
N LEU A 699 -8.88 6.72 18.02
CA LEU A 699 -8.31 5.56 18.72
C LEU A 699 -8.16 4.31 17.84
N ARG A 700 -8.84 4.25 16.68
CA ARG A 700 -8.86 3.05 15.82
C ARG A 700 -7.58 2.81 15.01
N ASP A 701 -6.72 3.82 14.85
CA ASP A 701 -5.56 3.74 13.94
C ASP A 701 -4.18 3.84 14.61
N SER A 702 -4.14 3.82 15.94
CA SER A 702 -2.89 3.92 16.71
C SER A 702 -2.34 2.53 17.09
N SER A 703 -1.17 2.18 16.56
CA SER A 703 -0.39 0.96 16.81
C SER A 703 0.36 1.00 18.16
N VAL A 704 -0.22 1.62 19.19
CA VAL A 704 0.42 1.68 20.50
C VAL A 704 0.23 0.32 21.18
N GLU A 705 1.27 -0.51 21.19
CA GLU A 705 1.37 -1.62 22.13
C GLU A 705 1.56 -1.04 23.54
N ILE A 706 0.46 -0.64 24.17
CA ILE A 706 0.42 -0.52 25.63
C ILE A 706 0.44 -1.96 26.14
N THR A 707 1.39 -2.31 26.99
CA THR A 707 1.37 -3.65 27.60
C THR A 707 0.07 -3.80 28.39
N ALA A 708 -0.55 -4.98 28.39
CA ALA A 708 -1.80 -5.21 29.12
C ALA A 708 -1.69 -4.79 30.61
N GLN A 709 -0.48 -4.80 31.16
CA GLN A 709 -0.16 -4.38 32.52
C GLN A 709 -0.15 -2.85 32.70
N GLU A 710 0.32 -2.08 31.71
CA GLU A 710 0.26 -0.60 31.71
C GLU A 710 -1.16 -0.09 31.44
N ASP A 711 -1.93 -0.76 30.56
CA ASP A 711 -3.35 -0.43 30.35
C ASP A 711 -4.18 -0.86 31.58
N LEU A 712 -3.88 -2.00 32.21
CA LEU A 712 -4.49 -2.35 33.51
C LEU A 712 -4.12 -1.34 34.60
N GLN A 713 -2.87 -0.89 34.69
CA GLN A 713 -2.46 0.09 35.70
C GLN A 713 -3.09 1.45 35.44
N ARG A 714 -3.19 1.89 34.17
CA ARG A 714 -3.92 3.12 33.80
C ARG A 714 -5.41 2.99 34.07
N ARG A 715 -6.05 1.89 33.68
CA ARG A 715 -7.48 1.63 33.96
C ARG A 715 -7.75 1.48 35.45
N ASP A 716 -6.85 0.86 36.21
CA ASP A 716 -6.96 0.72 37.67
C ASP A 716 -6.75 2.07 38.36
N LEU A 717 -5.80 2.89 37.91
CA LEU A 717 -5.62 4.25 38.42
C LEU A 717 -6.81 5.15 38.04
N LEU A 718 -7.30 5.08 36.80
CA LEU A 718 -8.47 5.83 36.32
C LEU A 718 -9.75 5.35 37.01
N ALA A 719 -9.92 4.04 37.21
CA ALA A 719 -11.02 3.46 37.98
C ALA A 719 -10.94 3.85 39.45
N LYS A 720 -9.74 3.92 40.05
CA LYS A 720 -9.54 4.44 41.41
C LYS A 720 -9.86 5.93 41.50
N VAL A 721 -9.51 6.73 40.48
CA VAL A 721 -9.82 8.16 40.41
C VAL A 721 -11.32 8.39 40.17
N ILE A 722 -11.97 7.61 39.30
CA ILE A 722 -13.42 7.66 39.03
C ILE A 722 -14.20 7.13 40.23
N ALA A 723 -13.76 6.05 40.87
CA ALA A 723 -14.36 5.53 42.10
C ALA A 723 -14.23 6.55 43.23
N PHE A 724 -13.07 7.21 43.37
CA PHE A 724 -12.87 8.27 44.33
C PHE A 724 -13.72 9.51 44.01
N LYS A 725 -13.84 9.92 42.73
CA LYS A 725 -14.71 11.01 42.26
C LYS A 725 -16.19 10.69 42.52
N ASN A 726 -16.62 9.46 42.27
CA ASN A 726 -17.98 9.01 42.50
C ASN A 726 -18.27 8.91 44.00
N GLN A 727 -17.29 8.48 44.82
CA GLN A 727 -17.40 8.43 46.27
C GLN A 727 -17.42 9.84 46.87
N ALA A 728 -16.62 10.78 46.35
CA ALA A 728 -16.66 12.19 46.72
C ALA A 728 -17.98 12.84 46.31
N ASN A 729 -18.45 12.63 45.08
CA ASN A 729 -19.75 13.13 44.60
C ASN A 729 -20.92 12.53 45.37
N ALA A 730 -20.88 11.23 45.69
CA ALA A 730 -21.88 10.58 46.52
C ALA A 730 -21.86 11.14 47.95
N THR A 731 -20.69 11.44 48.50
CA THR A 731 -20.56 12.07 49.82
C THR A 731 -21.06 13.51 49.81
N ILE A 732 -20.76 14.28 48.76
CA ILE A 732 -21.28 15.64 48.55
C ILE A 732 -22.79 15.63 48.36
N GLN A 733 -23.33 14.69 47.58
CA GLN A 733 -24.78 14.49 47.41
C GLN A 733 -25.45 14.07 48.71
N LYS A 734 -24.82 13.19 49.51
CA LYS A 734 -25.31 12.76 50.83
C LYS A 734 -25.26 13.87 51.87
N LEU A 735 -24.29 14.79 51.77
CA LEU A 735 -24.22 16.01 52.57
C LEU A 735 -25.24 17.06 52.12
N LYS A 736 -25.57 17.13 50.83
CA LYS A 736 -26.61 17.99 50.25
C LYS A 736 -28.03 17.45 50.45
N SER A 737 -28.20 16.13 50.57
CA SER A 737 -29.50 15.45 50.76
C SER A 737 -29.86 15.20 52.23
N LEU A 738 -28.98 15.55 53.17
CA LEU A 738 -29.35 15.71 54.57
C LEU A 738 -30.35 16.86 54.65
N ASP A 739 -31.63 16.52 54.71
CA ASP A 739 -32.76 17.42 54.93
C ASP A 739 -32.63 18.05 56.33
N LEU A 740 -31.84 19.13 56.39
CA LEU A 740 -31.55 19.90 57.60
C LEU A 740 -32.70 20.73 58.20
N PRO A 741 -33.89 20.91 57.58
CA PRO A 741 -35.05 21.50 58.26
C PRO A 741 -35.65 20.58 59.33
N ASN A 742 -35.71 19.25 59.09
CA ASN A 742 -36.44 18.34 59.99
C ASN A 742 -35.65 17.89 61.23
N ALA A 743 -34.37 18.26 61.35
CA ALA A 743 -33.59 18.09 62.58
C ALA A 743 -33.55 19.36 63.45
N ALA A 744 -34.09 20.49 62.97
CA ALA A 744 -34.10 21.76 63.70
C ALA A 744 -35.18 21.81 64.79
N ASP A 745 -36.30 21.11 64.59
CA ASP A 745 -37.43 21.12 65.54
C ASP A 745 -37.12 20.46 66.90
N ASN A 746 -36.06 19.63 66.98
CA ASN A 746 -35.66 18.97 68.23
C ASN A 746 -34.49 19.66 68.97
N LEU A 747 -33.96 20.79 68.45
CA LEU A 747 -32.82 21.50 69.07
C LEU A 747 -33.05 23.02 69.24
N ALA A 748 -34.27 23.51 69.04
CA ALA A 748 -34.66 24.92 69.17
C ALA A 748 -34.53 25.52 70.59
N PHE A 749 -33.86 24.86 71.54
CA PHE A 749 -33.75 25.32 72.93
C PHE A 749 -32.33 25.73 73.37
N LEU A 750 -31.28 25.62 72.55
CA LEU A 750 -29.91 25.79 73.08
C LEU A 750 -28.91 26.71 72.35
N VAL A 751 -29.23 27.35 71.21
CA VAL A 751 -28.33 28.36 70.62
C VAL A 751 -29.12 29.39 69.79
N ASP A 752 -28.65 30.64 69.74
CA ASP A 752 -29.18 31.74 68.92
C ASP A 752 -29.17 31.38 67.41
N GLU A 753 -30.24 31.75 66.69
CA GLU A 753 -30.48 31.42 65.27
C GLU A 753 -29.37 31.95 64.34
N GLU A 754 -28.72 33.04 64.73
CA GLU A 754 -27.67 33.68 63.93
C GLU A 754 -26.32 32.94 64.00
N GLU A 755 -26.02 32.28 65.12
CA GLU A 755 -24.79 31.46 65.30
C GLU A 755 -24.90 30.08 64.63
N LEU A 756 -26.10 29.49 64.62
CA LEU A 756 -26.34 28.18 64.01
C LEU A 756 -26.30 28.23 62.47
N ALA A 757 -26.73 29.35 61.87
CA ALA A 757 -26.66 29.60 60.43
C ALA A 757 -25.21 29.84 59.95
N LYS A 758 -24.37 30.51 60.76
CA LYS A 758 -22.94 30.69 60.50
C LYS A 758 -22.16 29.37 60.56
N LEU A 759 -22.38 28.55 61.60
CA LEU A 759 -21.63 27.30 61.79
C LEU A 759 -21.91 26.23 60.72
N LYS A 760 -23.12 26.20 60.14
CA LYS A 760 -23.51 25.23 59.10
C LYS A 760 -22.93 25.54 57.72
N THR A 761 -22.71 26.82 57.41
CA THR A 761 -22.30 27.24 56.07
C THR A 761 -20.77 27.27 55.96
N GLU A 762 -20.05 27.83 56.95
CA GLU A 762 -18.60 27.98 56.87
C GLU A 762 -17.84 26.64 56.97
N LYS A 763 -18.19 25.75 57.92
CA LYS A 763 -17.47 24.47 58.11
C LYS A 763 -17.71 23.43 57.01
N LEU A 764 -18.87 23.50 56.33
CA LEU A 764 -19.19 22.59 55.22
C LEU A 764 -18.51 23.07 53.93
N GLN A 765 -18.51 24.38 53.68
CA GLN A 765 -17.79 25.00 52.57
C GLN A 765 -16.28 24.76 52.71
N GLU A 766 -15.73 24.95 53.92
CA GLU A 766 -14.31 24.72 54.23
C GLU A 766 -13.90 23.26 53.98
N LYS A 767 -14.73 22.27 54.35
CA LYS A 767 -14.48 20.85 54.06
C LYS A 767 -14.58 20.49 52.58
N VAL A 768 -15.49 21.14 51.84
CA VAL A 768 -15.60 20.95 50.38
C VAL A 768 -14.39 21.55 49.68
N THR A 769 -13.98 22.76 50.07
CA THR A 769 -12.79 23.43 49.54
C THR A 769 -11.49 22.69 49.90
N ASP A 770 -11.38 22.11 51.10
CA ASP A 770 -10.24 21.25 51.48
C ASP A 770 -10.16 19.97 50.64
N LEU A 771 -11.31 19.36 50.32
CA LEU A 771 -11.38 18.18 49.45
C LEU A 771 -11.05 18.52 47.99
N GLU A 772 -11.54 19.65 47.48
CA GLU A 772 -11.22 20.16 46.14
C GLU A 772 -9.72 20.52 46.02
N THR A 773 -9.15 21.12 47.06
CA THR A 773 -7.73 21.51 47.10
C THR A 773 -6.81 20.29 47.22
N ASN A 774 -7.16 19.30 48.05
CA ASN A 774 -6.43 18.03 48.11
C ASN A 774 -6.50 17.27 46.78
N PHE A 775 -7.64 17.31 46.09
CA PHE A 775 -7.79 16.71 44.77
C PHE A 775 -6.89 17.39 43.73
N ALA A 776 -6.89 18.72 43.68
CA ALA A 776 -6.02 19.48 42.77
C ALA A 776 -4.53 19.23 43.04
N THR A 777 -4.15 19.15 44.33
CA THR A 777 -2.76 18.90 44.73
C THR A 777 -2.30 17.50 44.34
N LYS A 778 -3.10 16.46 44.61
CA LYS A 778 -2.76 15.08 44.21
C LYS A 778 -2.75 14.87 42.70
N LEU A 779 -3.61 15.59 41.97
CA LEU A 779 -3.60 15.60 40.51
C LEU A 779 -2.30 16.21 39.99
N GLU A 780 -1.82 17.28 40.61
CA GLU A 780 -0.60 17.96 40.18
C GLU A 780 0.68 17.21 40.59
N GLU A 781 0.70 16.57 41.76
CA GLU A 781 1.77 15.65 42.15
C GLU A 781 1.84 14.44 41.20
N ALA A 782 0.69 13.90 40.78
CA ALA A 782 0.63 12.83 39.78
C ALA A 782 1.15 13.30 38.41
N LYS A 783 0.78 14.51 37.95
CA LYS A 783 1.34 15.09 36.72
C LYS A 783 2.85 15.27 36.84
N THR A 784 3.35 15.80 37.96
CA THR A 784 4.78 16.07 38.17
C THR A 784 5.62 14.79 38.25
N LEU A 785 5.09 13.71 38.84
CA LEU A 785 5.71 12.39 38.85
C LEU A 785 5.80 11.76 37.45
N VAL A 786 4.80 11.99 36.60
CA VAL A 786 4.82 11.61 35.17
C VAL A 786 5.88 12.43 34.42
N THR A 787 5.92 13.76 34.61
CA THR A 787 6.88 14.65 33.93
C THR A 787 8.34 14.43 34.34
N THR A 788 8.61 14.01 35.58
CA THR A 788 9.99 13.85 36.11
C THR A 788 10.62 12.50 35.75
N ALA A 789 9.82 11.48 35.44
CA ALA A 789 10.30 10.19 34.94
C ALA A 789 10.57 10.20 33.41
N GLU A 790 10.07 11.20 32.68
CA GLU A 790 9.96 11.20 31.21
C GLU A 790 10.98 12.10 30.47
N ASN A 791 11.73 12.95 31.17
CA ASN A 791 12.58 13.99 30.55
C ASN A 791 14.01 13.55 30.11
N ALA A 792 14.26 12.26 29.89
CA ALA A 792 15.44 11.86 29.13
C ALA A 792 15.15 12.05 27.62
N ALA A 793 15.22 13.29 27.15
CA ALA A 793 14.97 13.65 25.75
C ALA A 793 15.76 12.73 24.81
N VAL A 794 15.05 11.87 24.09
CA VAL A 794 15.63 10.99 23.09
C VAL A 794 15.86 11.82 21.84
N ASP A 795 17.12 12.10 21.50
CA ASP A 795 17.48 12.85 20.29
C ASP A 795 17.15 12.02 19.03
N PRO A 796 16.17 12.42 18.19
CA PRO A 796 15.81 11.68 16.98
C PRO A 796 16.96 11.60 15.96
N GLY A 797 17.86 12.59 15.96
CA GLY A 797 19.06 12.59 15.12
C GLY A 797 20.05 11.50 15.53
N ALA A 798 20.31 11.38 16.83
CA ALA A 798 21.16 10.33 17.39
C ALA A 798 20.57 8.92 17.13
N LEU A 799 19.26 8.74 17.29
CA LEU A 799 18.61 7.46 16.96
C LEU A 799 18.69 7.11 15.48
N THR A 800 18.53 8.10 14.59
CA THR A 800 18.68 7.89 13.14
C THR A 800 20.10 7.44 12.80
N ALA A 801 21.12 8.11 13.36
CA ALA A 801 22.51 7.72 13.17
C ALA A 801 22.79 6.30 13.69
N GLN A 802 22.28 5.98 14.88
CA GLN A 802 22.43 4.66 15.49
C GLN A 802 21.76 3.56 14.65
N LEU A 803 20.53 3.78 14.16
CA LEU A 803 19.83 2.86 13.26
C LEU A 803 20.67 2.59 12.00
N LEU A 804 21.15 3.64 11.34
CA LEU A 804 21.92 3.52 10.10
C LEU A 804 23.24 2.77 10.32
N GLU A 805 23.89 2.97 11.46
CA GLU A 805 25.11 2.26 11.82
C GLU A 805 24.87 0.76 12.06
N ILE A 806 23.82 0.43 12.82
CA ILE A 806 23.43 -0.97 13.08
C ILE A 806 23.01 -1.66 11.78
N GLU A 807 22.21 -0.99 10.95
CA GLU A 807 21.79 -1.52 9.65
C GLU A 807 22.96 -1.76 8.72
N LYS A 808 23.95 -0.85 8.68
CA LYS A 808 25.17 -1.05 7.89
C LYS A 808 25.92 -2.30 8.36
N ARG A 809 26.14 -2.46 9.67
CA ARG A 809 26.76 -3.69 10.21
C ARG A 809 25.96 -4.93 9.85
N TYR A 810 24.63 -4.86 9.91
CA TYR A 810 23.76 -5.98 9.59
C TYR A 810 23.88 -6.37 8.13
N TYR A 811 23.83 -5.39 7.23
CA TYR A 811 24.01 -5.57 5.79
C TYR A 811 25.39 -6.16 5.45
N ASP A 812 26.46 -5.62 6.03
CA ASP A 812 27.83 -6.08 5.81
C ASP A 812 28.03 -7.54 6.29
N ALA A 813 27.50 -7.88 7.48
CA ALA A 813 27.55 -9.25 8.01
C ALA A 813 26.78 -10.24 7.11
N ASN A 814 25.67 -9.79 6.52
CA ASN A 814 24.87 -10.59 5.61
C ASN A 814 25.63 -10.93 4.32
N ASN A 815 26.19 -9.89 3.69
CA ASN A 815 27.01 -10.05 2.49
C ASN A 815 28.23 -10.94 2.74
N ALA A 816 28.87 -10.81 3.91
CA ALA A 816 29.99 -11.67 4.29
C ALA A 816 29.60 -13.14 4.37
N VAL A 817 28.45 -13.47 4.98
CA VAL A 817 27.95 -14.84 5.00
C VAL A 817 27.68 -15.36 3.59
N PHE A 818 26.97 -14.60 2.75
CA PHE A 818 26.69 -15.01 1.37
C PHE A 818 27.98 -15.24 0.54
N ALA A 819 29.00 -14.41 0.72
CA ALA A 819 30.30 -14.60 0.08
C ALA A 819 31.02 -15.87 0.57
N ALA A 820 30.86 -16.20 1.86
CA ALA A 820 31.51 -17.35 2.48
C ALA A 820 30.74 -18.67 2.33
N LEU A 821 29.53 -18.70 1.75
CA LEU A 821 28.77 -19.95 1.55
C LEU A 821 29.49 -20.98 0.64
N ALA A 822 30.57 -20.58 -0.03
CA ALA A 822 31.47 -21.49 -0.75
C ALA A 822 32.53 -22.20 0.14
N ASN A 823 32.67 -21.79 1.41
CA ASN A 823 33.68 -22.28 2.38
C ASN A 823 33.05 -22.53 3.76
N GLU A 824 32.83 -23.80 4.13
CA GLU A 824 32.04 -24.19 5.31
C GLU A 824 32.58 -23.67 6.67
N ASN A 825 33.90 -23.61 6.86
CA ASN A 825 34.48 -23.17 8.14
C ASN A 825 34.34 -21.65 8.34
N GLU A 826 34.64 -20.88 7.30
CA GLU A 826 34.49 -19.42 7.29
C GLU A 826 33.02 -19.00 7.45
N ALA A 827 32.10 -19.78 6.86
CA ALA A 827 30.66 -19.55 6.99
C ALA A 827 30.15 -19.68 8.44
N THR A 828 30.77 -20.48 9.31
CA THR A 828 30.27 -20.70 10.68
C THR A 828 30.49 -19.48 11.57
N GLU A 829 31.70 -18.91 11.59
CA GLU A 829 32.01 -17.71 12.37
C GLU A 829 31.21 -16.50 11.89
N LEU A 830 31.08 -16.34 10.56
CA LEU A 830 30.31 -15.26 9.96
C LEU A 830 28.81 -15.39 10.25
N LYS A 831 28.26 -16.60 10.30
CA LYS A 831 26.86 -16.83 10.71
C LYS A 831 26.61 -16.45 12.16
N ALA A 832 27.56 -16.71 13.06
CA ALA A 832 27.46 -16.27 14.46
C ALA A 832 27.47 -14.74 14.55
N LYS A 833 28.35 -14.07 13.78
CA LYS A 833 28.38 -12.60 13.74
C LYS A 833 27.09 -12.01 13.15
N LEU A 834 26.54 -12.63 12.12
CA LEU A 834 25.26 -12.24 11.54
C LEU A 834 24.12 -12.36 12.58
N ALA A 835 24.10 -13.43 13.38
CA ALA A 835 23.09 -13.62 14.41
C ALA A 835 23.17 -12.53 15.51
N GLU A 836 24.38 -12.17 15.94
CA GLU A 836 24.62 -11.09 16.92
C GLU A 836 24.10 -9.74 16.42
N VAL A 837 24.49 -9.34 15.21
CA VAL A 837 24.11 -8.03 14.66
C VAL A 837 22.63 -8.00 14.26
N ARG A 838 22.05 -9.13 13.82
CA ARG A 838 20.60 -9.24 13.62
C ARG A 838 19.86 -8.97 14.93
N LYS A 839 20.30 -9.57 16.04
CA LYS A 839 19.69 -9.34 17.34
C LYS A 839 19.74 -7.86 17.71
N GLU A 840 20.90 -7.22 17.57
CA GLU A 840 21.07 -5.78 17.82
C GLU A 840 20.09 -4.93 16.99
N TYR A 841 19.93 -5.25 15.71
CA TYR A 841 19.02 -4.55 14.80
C TYR A 841 17.55 -4.64 15.25
N TYR A 842 17.07 -5.84 15.54
CA TYR A 842 15.68 -6.02 15.96
C TYR A 842 15.43 -5.54 17.39
N ASP A 843 16.41 -5.63 18.30
CA ASP A 843 16.33 -5.03 19.64
C ASP A 843 16.15 -3.50 19.51
N PHE A 844 16.86 -2.86 18.58
CA PHE A 844 16.66 -1.44 18.28
C PHE A 844 15.25 -1.18 17.72
N LEU A 845 14.78 -1.95 16.74
CA LEU A 845 13.44 -1.76 16.15
C LEU A 845 12.28 -2.07 17.12
N ASN A 846 12.54 -2.85 18.16
CA ASN A 846 11.58 -3.31 19.14
C ASN A 846 11.78 -2.67 20.53
N SER A 847 12.59 -1.62 20.63
CA SER A 847 12.90 -0.91 21.86
C SER A 847 11.68 -0.20 22.42
N ASP A 848 11.46 -0.32 23.74
CA ASP A 848 10.38 0.38 24.44
C ASP A 848 10.69 1.85 24.75
N LYS A 849 11.93 2.30 24.48
CA LYS A 849 12.44 3.64 24.83
C LYS A 849 11.94 4.77 23.92
N TYR A 850 11.46 4.45 22.72
CA TYR A 850 11.00 5.41 21.73
C TYR A 850 9.93 4.79 20.84
N ILE A 851 9.15 5.63 20.16
CA ILE A 851 8.16 5.21 19.18
C ILE A 851 8.73 5.45 17.79
N ILE A 852 8.60 4.44 16.91
CA ILE A 852 8.81 4.62 15.48
C ILE A 852 7.47 5.04 14.88
N ALA A 853 7.37 6.26 14.36
CA ALA A 853 6.12 6.81 13.85
C ALA A 853 5.56 5.98 12.68
N ASN A 854 4.24 5.94 12.57
CA ASN A 854 3.54 5.24 11.48
C ASN A 854 3.94 5.86 10.12
N ASN A 855 4.08 5.02 9.09
CA ASN A 855 4.48 5.38 7.72
C ASN A 855 5.96 5.80 7.51
N THR A 856 6.85 5.51 8.46
CA THR A 856 8.28 5.87 8.34
C THR A 856 9.12 4.87 7.55
N TYR A 857 8.54 3.76 7.09
CA TYR A 857 9.21 2.66 6.36
C TYR A 857 10.54 2.21 6.98
N VAL A 858 10.70 2.40 8.29
CA VAL A 858 11.82 1.90 9.09
C VAL A 858 11.53 0.49 9.59
N LYS A 859 10.28 0.24 9.99
CA LYS A 859 9.80 -1.05 10.47
C LYS A 859 8.72 -1.59 9.53
N PHE A 860 8.93 -2.80 9.02
CA PHE A 860 7.99 -3.50 8.17
C PHE A 860 6.78 -3.96 9.01
N SER A 861 5.58 -3.57 8.60
CA SER A 861 4.34 -3.96 9.27
C SER A 861 3.79 -5.27 8.72
N ALA A 862 3.27 -6.10 9.62
CA ALA A 862 2.49 -7.29 9.29
C ALA A 862 1.35 -7.01 8.28
N SER A 863 0.72 -5.84 8.34
CA SER A 863 -0.37 -5.47 7.43
C SER A 863 0.02 -5.43 5.95
N TYR A 864 1.32 -5.29 5.64
CA TYR A 864 1.83 -5.32 4.27
C TYR A 864 1.82 -6.73 3.64
N TYR A 865 1.56 -7.78 4.43
CA TYR A 865 1.32 -9.14 3.92
C TYR A 865 -0.16 -9.40 3.58
N VAL A 866 -1.08 -8.48 3.89
CA VAL A 866 -2.52 -8.77 3.82
C VAL A 866 -3.21 -8.11 2.62
N ASN A 867 -2.77 -6.90 2.22
CA ASN A 867 -3.47 -6.08 1.22
C ASN A 867 -3.21 -6.54 -0.21
N ASP A 868 -4.29 -6.84 -0.94
CA ASP A 868 -4.24 -7.13 -2.38
C ASP A 868 -4.83 -6.00 -3.24
N ASP A 869 -5.66 -5.08 -2.70
CA ASP A 869 -6.50 -4.21 -3.56
C ASP A 869 -6.30 -2.68 -3.48
N GLU A 870 -5.43 -2.15 -2.61
CA GLU A 870 -5.12 -0.70 -2.62
C GLU A 870 -3.64 -0.43 -2.36
N THR A 871 -2.87 -0.31 -3.45
CA THR A 871 -1.53 0.31 -3.51
C THR A 871 -0.66 0.25 -2.24
N LYS A 872 -0.49 -0.95 -1.66
CA LYS A 872 0.36 -1.19 -0.49
C LYS A 872 1.16 -2.49 -0.65
N PHE A 873 2.35 -2.34 -1.20
CA PHE A 873 3.57 -3.10 -0.90
C PHE A 873 3.41 -4.54 -0.46
N THR A 874 3.34 -5.44 -1.42
CA THR A 874 3.65 -6.83 -1.12
C THR A 874 5.17 -7.00 -0.96
N SER A 875 5.58 -8.02 -0.21
CA SER A 875 6.99 -8.38 -0.08
C SER A 875 7.67 -8.69 -1.43
N PHE A 876 6.90 -9.19 -2.41
CA PHE A 876 7.35 -9.38 -3.79
C PHE A 876 7.72 -8.06 -4.48
N GLU A 877 6.92 -7.00 -4.31
CA GLU A 877 7.20 -5.70 -4.91
C GLU A 877 8.50 -5.09 -4.36
N LEU A 878 8.78 -5.28 -3.07
CA LEU A 878 10.04 -4.86 -2.46
C LEU A 878 11.24 -5.65 -2.99
N ALA A 879 11.08 -6.97 -3.13
CA ALA A 879 12.11 -7.80 -3.74
C ALA A 879 12.40 -7.35 -5.17
N LYS A 880 11.37 -6.98 -5.94
CA LYS A 880 11.51 -6.43 -7.29
C LYS A 880 12.22 -5.08 -7.29
N ILE A 881 11.86 -4.15 -6.39
CA ILE A 881 12.55 -2.85 -6.25
C ILE A 881 14.03 -3.05 -5.96
N TYR A 882 14.37 -3.94 -5.02
CA TYR A 882 15.75 -4.28 -4.72
C TYR A 882 16.47 -4.90 -5.92
N ALA A 883 15.84 -5.87 -6.59
CA ALA A 883 16.38 -6.53 -7.77
C ALA A 883 16.63 -5.55 -8.91
N ASP A 884 15.72 -4.60 -9.15
CA ASP A 884 15.86 -3.54 -10.14
C ASP A 884 17.06 -2.63 -9.80
N TYR A 885 17.18 -2.17 -8.56
CA TYR A 885 18.29 -1.32 -8.12
C TYR A 885 19.64 -2.04 -8.23
N LYS A 886 19.74 -3.26 -7.68
CA LYS A 886 20.96 -4.08 -7.70
C LYS A 886 21.38 -4.41 -9.13
N ALA A 887 20.42 -4.74 -10.01
CA ALA A 887 20.72 -5.00 -11.41
C ALA A 887 21.23 -3.76 -12.15
N ILE A 888 20.59 -2.61 -11.98
CA ILE A 888 21.07 -1.37 -12.60
C ILE A 888 22.48 -1.01 -12.11
N ALA A 889 22.73 -1.12 -10.80
CA ALA A 889 24.04 -0.88 -10.22
C ALA A 889 25.10 -1.81 -10.82
N THR A 890 24.83 -3.12 -10.84
CA THR A 890 25.75 -4.12 -11.43
C THR A 890 26.08 -3.83 -12.89
N ILE A 891 25.08 -3.47 -13.70
CA ILE A 891 25.29 -3.17 -15.12
C ILE A 891 26.11 -1.89 -15.31
N LEU A 892 25.79 -0.81 -14.61
CA LEU A 892 26.56 0.44 -14.71
C LEU A 892 28.03 0.23 -14.32
N LYS A 893 28.28 -0.53 -13.25
CA LYS A 893 29.64 -0.89 -12.83
C LYS A 893 30.38 -1.70 -13.88
N SER A 894 29.76 -2.78 -14.39
CA SER A 894 30.31 -3.63 -15.45
C SER A 894 30.65 -2.83 -16.71
N LEU A 895 29.73 -1.95 -17.14
CA LEU A 895 29.97 -1.08 -18.31
C LEU A 895 31.09 -0.07 -18.05
N ASN A 896 31.15 0.51 -16.85
CA ASN A 896 32.22 1.43 -16.50
C ASN A 896 33.58 0.73 -16.46
N GLU A 897 33.69 -0.41 -15.79
CA GLU A 897 34.94 -1.18 -15.68
C GLU A 897 35.45 -1.66 -17.05
N LYS A 898 34.55 -2.16 -17.90
CA LYS A 898 34.94 -2.74 -19.19
C LYS A 898 35.15 -1.70 -20.29
N TYR A 899 34.33 -0.63 -20.33
CA TYR A 899 34.20 0.19 -21.55
C TYR A 899 34.28 1.71 -21.33
N ILE A 900 33.72 2.25 -20.24
CA ILE A 900 33.66 3.72 -20.04
C ILE A 900 34.92 4.24 -19.33
N LYS A 901 35.38 3.51 -18.31
CA LYS A 901 36.57 3.76 -17.48
C LYS A 901 36.62 5.17 -16.88
N VAL A 902 35.49 5.68 -16.40
CA VAL A 902 35.47 6.93 -15.61
C VAL A 902 36.30 6.71 -14.36
N LYS A 903 37.33 7.54 -14.18
CA LYS A 903 38.09 7.59 -12.94
C LYS A 903 37.29 8.37 -11.90
N VAL A 904 36.90 7.68 -10.84
CA VAL A 904 36.22 8.29 -9.72
C VAL A 904 37.26 8.90 -8.78
N SER A 905 37.11 10.19 -8.48
CA SER A 905 37.84 10.83 -7.38
C SER A 905 37.24 10.33 -6.06
N GLU A 906 38.10 9.78 -5.19
CA GLU A 906 37.75 9.32 -3.84
C GLU A 906 36.92 10.37 -3.05
#